data_AF-A0A1D6JNH4-F1
#
_entry.id   AF-A0A1D6JNH4-F1
#
_cell.length_a   1.000
_cell.length_b   1.000
_cell.length_c   1.000
_cell.angle_alpha   90.00
_cell.angle_beta   90.00
_cell.angle_gamma   90.00
#
_symmetry.space_group_name_H-M   'P 1'
#
loop_
_entity.id
_entity.type
_entity.pdbx_description
1 polymer ?
#
loop_
_entity_poly.entity_id
_entity_poly.type
_entity_poly.pdbx_seq_one_letter_code
_entity_poly.pdbx_strand_id
1 'polypeptide(L)'
;MEVGGDLQSLLEAIKSSEVLEDRIGLINRLESSFEYSADDLRPVLDSLNVSWDDSGCSGLSHCMLHKSILQVALKCSYIETTGCLGQFLALGAKASSWCRKHIVCSIESVDDSEDVQQEEHSKILPEIILMALNISIKILPSAAKCVTVDMVHNIGDFISELLSLMESSIVDNDKKIHGAALDITKAAPVFLDETTKLCRAYSEATKVDNCTMSITDEDATVKHNKQGLASDVIRITSSTIQTMCRLGTYAASSGGSQVILLNVSWKGVVSLLQSGKGMIEGKVNVREIIVTLLSLSIESLRVAAETWCAPLLETLGATEARRAFLPIKFFLINAVRICSTYPSEAMIIYKNIINCAVVITSSSILFSKKPQLKAANETLVELLEPTLFVLLDTLMKSSDLTPESKCQLAHHFFENEEDKSPDLMGQANQREINLASLDCIFSMDSDVDHRNRALLPAELLVFLHFLNASSWLTEMVVITLSKKLQTLLNILTSEDIYSYVLGFQIPALNGADQSPAVVWQPVYTSIIQALKAFMISTVASSAAWNELEAFLLENIFHPHFLCLEIITELWCFFIRYAETETSINLVNQVSLLLKTVASPEDVLSPLSALRKVARSLCIILSYASSATVDQIYTCVLNGENSSKSSILHLALLMEGFPLDSLSDGTKELAMKKMFTSFAGYLESYSKNHRVINVPTCKLGVVGLPIHALASALQHSANRQWLPLCQLSVT
;
A
#
# COMPACT_ATOMS: atom_id res chain seq x y z
N MET A 1 -66.26 21.86 22.67
CA MET A 1 -66.44 22.77 21.51
C MET A 1 -65.08 22.89 20.86
N GLU A 2 -64.83 22.03 19.87
CA GLU A 2 -63.65 22.10 19.02
C GLU A 2 -63.80 23.30 18.11
N VAL A 3 -62.92 24.29 18.24
CA VAL A 3 -62.76 25.34 17.23
C VAL A 3 -61.82 24.76 16.17
N GLY A 4 -62.35 23.84 15.34
CA GLY A 4 -61.71 23.50 14.08
C GLY A 4 -61.88 24.70 13.15
N GLY A 5 -60.84 25.53 13.04
CA GLY A 5 -60.82 26.60 12.03
C GLY A 5 -60.90 25.97 10.64
N ASP A 6 -61.63 26.58 9.71
CA ASP A 6 -61.69 26.10 8.32
C ASP A 6 -60.30 26.26 7.66
N LEU A 7 -59.61 25.14 7.42
CA LEU A 7 -58.28 25.09 6.83
C LEU A 7 -58.23 25.84 5.50
N GLN A 8 -59.28 25.72 4.67
CA GLN A 8 -59.35 26.37 3.37
C GLN A 8 -59.38 27.90 3.50
N SER A 9 -60.18 28.41 4.44
CA SER A 9 -60.26 29.85 4.74
C SER A 9 -58.90 30.42 5.21
N LEU A 10 -58.13 29.63 5.96
CA LEU A 10 -56.81 30.05 6.44
C LEU A 10 -55.76 30.04 5.32
N LEU A 11 -55.79 29.05 4.43
CA LEU A 11 -54.91 29.00 3.26
C LEU A 11 -55.17 30.17 2.29
N GLU A 12 -56.44 30.55 2.09
CA GLU A 12 -56.79 31.73 1.29
C GLU A 12 -56.33 33.04 1.95
N ALA A 13 -56.45 33.15 3.28
CA ALA A 13 -55.96 34.30 4.03
C ALA A 13 -54.42 34.45 3.90
N ILE A 14 -53.67 33.34 3.94
CA ILE A 14 -52.22 33.35 3.76
C ILE A 14 -51.84 33.85 2.36
N LYS A 15 -52.54 33.38 1.32
CA LYS A 15 -52.27 33.76 -0.09
C LYS A 15 -52.57 35.22 -0.39
N SER A 16 -53.54 35.81 0.32
CA SER A 16 -53.98 37.20 0.12
C SER A 16 -53.27 38.22 1.02
N SER A 17 -52.43 37.78 1.95
CA SER A 17 -51.70 38.66 2.86
C SER A 17 -50.50 39.32 2.16
N GLU A 18 -50.57 40.65 1.98
CA GLU A 18 -49.46 41.47 1.45
C GLU A 18 -48.42 41.83 2.53
N VAL A 19 -48.83 41.82 3.81
CA VAL A 19 -47.95 42.14 4.96
C VAL A 19 -47.23 40.89 5.44
N LEU A 20 -45.91 40.98 5.62
CA LEU A 20 -45.04 39.89 6.03
C LEU A 20 -45.35 39.36 7.45
N GLU A 21 -45.52 40.28 8.40
CA GLU A 21 -45.78 39.98 9.80
C GLU A 21 -47.13 39.27 10.00
N ASP A 22 -48.17 39.73 9.30
CA ASP A 22 -49.49 39.10 9.31
C ASP A 22 -49.42 37.69 8.71
N ARG A 23 -48.68 37.52 7.62
CA ARG A 23 -48.46 36.23 6.96
C ARG A 23 -47.71 35.25 7.87
N ILE A 24 -46.70 35.69 8.61
CA ILE A 24 -46.00 34.88 9.63
C ILE A 24 -47.00 34.39 10.69
N GLY A 25 -47.84 35.29 11.21
CA GLY A 25 -48.86 34.95 12.19
C GLY A 25 -49.86 33.89 11.68
N LEU A 26 -50.28 34.02 10.42
CA LEU A 26 -51.19 33.06 9.79
C LEU A 26 -50.54 31.69 9.56
N ILE A 27 -49.25 31.64 9.15
CA ILE A 27 -48.51 30.38 8.97
C ILE A 27 -48.23 29.70 10.31
N ASN A 28 -47.91 30.44 11.36
CA ASN A 28 -47.75 29.87 12.70
C ASN A 28 -49.06 29.24 13.23
N ARG A 29 -50.22 29.80 12.85
CA ARG A 29 -51.52 29.17 13.16
C ARG A 29 -51.71 27.84 12.44
N LEU A 30 -51.15 27.65 11.24
CA LEU A 30 -51.14 26.34 10.57
C LEU A 30 -50.38 25.32 11.42
N GLU A 31 -49.21 25.68 11.93
CA GLU A 31 -48.38 24.81 12.76
C GLU A 31 -49.07 24.42 14.08
N SER A 32 -49.66 25.37 14.80
CA SER A 32 -50.18 25.15 16.15
C SER A 32 -51.62 24.61 16.21
N SER A 33 -52.44 24.85 15.19
CA SER A 33 -53.91 24.71 15.30
C SER A 33 -54.50 23.53 14.54
N PHE A 34 -53.69 22.81 13.74
CA PHE A 34 -54.18 21.73 12.87
C PHE A 34 -53.38 20.44 13.03
N GLU A 35 -54.07 19.30 13.07
CA GLU A 35 -53.50 17.98 12.77
C GLU A 35 -53.85 17.63 11.33
N TYR A 36 -52.85 17.31 10.51
CA TYR A 36 -53.05 17.09 9.08
C TYR A 36 -53.35 15.62 8.78
N SER A 37 -54.31 15.38 7.88
CA SER A 37 -54.48 14.10 7.20
C SER A 37 -53.67 14.08 5.88
N ALA A 38 -53.59 12.91 5.22
CA ALA A 38 -52.88 12.79 3.94
C ALA A 38 -53.49 13.69 2.83
N ASP A 39 -54.80 13.92 2.86
CA ASP A 39 -55.52 14.74 1.88
C ASP A 39 -55.26 16.25 2.05
N ASP A 40 -54.91 16.68 3.27
CA ASP A 40 -54.61 18.08 3.59
C ASP A 40 -53.21 18.50 3.15
N LEU A 41 -52.30 17.55 2.90
CA LEU A 41 -50.88 17.83 2.64
C LEU A 41 -50.66 18.65 1.38
N ARG A 42 -51.31 18.28 0.28
CA ARG A 42 -51.12 18.94 -1.02
C ARG A 42 -51.53 20.41 -0.99
N PRO A 43 -52.77 20.78 -0.58
CA PRO A 43 -53.17 22.19 -0.55
C PRO A 43 -52.33 23.03 0.42
N VAL A 44 -51.90 22.45 1.55
CA VAL A 44 -51.01 23.12 2.51
C VAL A 44 -49.64 23.39 1.88
N LEU A 45 -48.98 22.37 1.31
CA LEU A 45 -47.66 22.51 0.72
C LEU A 45 -47.64 23.40 -0.54
N ASP A 46 -48.70 23.38 -1.36
CA ASP A 46 -48.85 24.30 -2.48
C ASP A 46 -48.95 25.75 -1.97
N SER A 47 -49.68 25.99 -0.87
CA SER A 47 -49.74 27.31 -0.23
C SER A 47 -48.40 27.75 0.35
N LEU A 48 -47.64 26.84 0.97
CA LEU A 48 -46.29 27.12 1.50
C LEU A 48 -45.31 27.47 0.37
N ASN A 49 -45.35 26.75 -0.75
CA ASN A 49 -44.50 27.01 -1.92
C ASN A 49 -44.75 28.40 -2.54
N VAL A 50 -46.01 28.84 -2.58
CA VAL A 50 -46.41 30.18 -3.05
C VAL A 50 -46.03 31.25 -2.03
N SER A 51 -46.05 30.92 -0.74
CA SER A 51 -45.71 31.85 0.34
C SER A 51 -44.20 32.04 0.52
N TRP A 52 -43.38 31.17 -0.07
CA TRP A 52 -41.93 31.29 -0.04
C TRP A 52 -41.47 32.53 -0.82
N ASP A 53 -40.67 33.38 -0.19
CA ASP A 53 -40.12 34.57 -0.83
C ASP A 53 -38.74 34.27 -1.42
N ASP A 54 -38.65 34.32 -2.76
CA ASP A 54 -37.41 34.06 -3.49
C ASP A 54 -36.45 35.28 -3.48
N SER A 55 -36.86 36.42 -2.91
CA SER A 55 -36.02 37.60 -2.75
C SER A 55 -34.90 37.40 -1.72
N GLY A 56 -33.84 38.21 -1.82
CA GLY A 56 -32.73 38.19 -0.86
C GLY A 56 -33.19 38.54 0.56
N CYS A 57 -32.38 38.22 1.55
CA CYS A 57 -32.71 38.62 2.93
C CYS A 57 -32.63 40.14 3.07
N SER A 58 -33.76 40.77 3.37
CA SER A 58 -33.87 42.22 3.60
C SER A 58 -34.14 42.57 5.07
N GLY A 59 -34.13 41.57 5.97
CA GLY A 59 -34.37 41.77 7.41
C GLY A 59 -34.93 40.52 8.11
N LEU A 60 -35.04 40.61 9.45
CA LEU A 60 -35.41 39.49 10.34
C LEU A 60 -36.75 38.83 10.00
N SER A 61 -37.71 39.63 9.52
CA SER A 61 -39.04 39.15 9.11
C SER A 61 -38.97 38.11 7.99
N HIS A 62 -38.03 38.22 7.04
CA HIS A 62 -37.85 37.19 5.99
C HIS A 62 -37.32 35.87 6.55
N CYS A 63 -36.34 35.92 7.46
CA CYS A 63 -35.85 34.74 8.16
C CYS A 63 -36.96 34.06 8.98
N MET A 64 -37.76 34.84 9.70
CA MET A 64 -38.87 34.33 10.50
C MET A 64 -40.00 33.72 9.64
N LEU A 65 -40.30 34.32 8.49
CA LEU A 65 -41.24 33.75 7.51
C LEU A 65 -40.74 32.37 7.03
N HIS A 66 -39.50 32.29 6.54
CA HIS A 66 -38.94 31.04 6.03
C HIS A 66 -38.84 29.96 7.10
N LYS A 67 -38.47 30.33 8.33
CA LYS A 67 -38.52 29.42 9.49
C LYS A 67 -39.94 28.89 9.72
N SER A 68 -40.95 29.77 9.77
CA SER A 68 -42.34 29.38 10.00
C SER A 68 -42.87 28.45 8.90
N ILE A 69 -42.52 28.72 7.64
CA ILE A 69 -42.86 27.86 6.49
C ILE A 69 -42.25 26.46 6.66
N LEU A 70 -40.96 26.38 6.98
CA LEU A 70 -40.29 25.09 7.15
C LEU A 70 -40.75 24.34 8.40
N GLN A 71 -41.20 25.02 9.45
CA GLN A 71 -41.80 24.37 10.62
C GLN A 71 -43.08 23.62 10.26
N VAL A 72 -43.98 24.25 9.50
CA VAL A 72 -45.20 23.59 8.98
C VAL A 72 -44.81 22.42 8.07
N ALA A 73 -43.89 22.63 7.13
CA ALA A 73 -43.42 21.57 6.23
C ALA A 73 -42.78 20.39 7.00
N LEU A 74 -42.02 20.65 8.06
CA LEU A 74 -41.45 19.61 8.92
C LEU A 74 -42.54 18.82 9.64
N LYS A 75 -43.62 19.46 10.10
CA LYS A 75 -44.79 18.77 10.65
C LYS A 75 -45.45 17.86 9.61
N CYS A 76 -45.67 18.38 8.40
CA CYS A 76 -46.21 17.62 7.26
C CYS A 76 -45.34 16.42 6.86
N SER A 77 -44.02 16.51 6.98
CA SER A 77 -43.09 15.43 6.61
C SER A 77 -43.19 14.16 7.47
N TYR A 78 -43.91 14.20 8.60
CA TYR A 78 -44.16 13.01 9.43
C TYR A 78 -45.33 12.14 8.92
N ILE A 79 -46.08 12.62 7.93
CA ILE A 79 -47.20 11.92 7.31
C ILE A 79 -46.72 11.27 6.00
N GLU A 80 -47.47 10.34 5.42
CA GLU A 80 -47.12 9.69 4.15
C GLU A 80 -46.90 10.71 3.01
N THR A 81 -45.64 10.83 2.55
CA THR A 81 -45.20 11.91 1.65
C THR A 81 -45.24 11.56 0.16
N THR A 82 -45.57 10.34 -0.21
CA THR A 82 -45.50 9.83 -1.61
C THR A 82 -46.35 10.66 -2.58
N GLY A 83 -47.56 11.07 -2.18
CA GLY A 83 -48.47 11.88 -3.02
C GLY A 83 -48.09 13.36 -3.14
N CYS A 84 -47.19 13.87 -2.28
CA CYS A 84 -46.81 15.28 -2.21
C CYS A 84 -45.29 15.51 -2.35
N LEU A 85 -44.55 14.49 -2.80
CA LEU A 85 -43.10 14.53 -2.85
C LEU A 85 -42.60 15.68 -3.73
N GLY A 86 -43.26 15.94 -4.87
CA GLY A 86 -42.92 17.06 -5.76
C GLY A 86 -42.95 18.43 -5.06
N GLN A 87 -43.96 18.68 -4.22
CA GLN A 87 -44.08 19.91 -3.46
C GLN A 87 -42.99 20.06 -2.39
N PHE A 88 -42.62 18.96 -1.72
CA PHE A 88 -41.52 18.95 -0.76
C PHE A 88 -40.17 19.22 -1.42
N LEU A 89 -39.91 18.61 -2.59
CA LEU A 89 -38.67 18.83 -3.34
C LEU A 89 -38.56 20.28 -3.81
N ALA A 90 -39.63 20.85 -4.34
CA ALA A 90 -39.67 22.25 -4.78
C ALA A 90 -39.39 23.22 -3.62
N LEU A 91 -40.08 23.03 -2.49
CA LEU A 91 -39.90 23.86 -1.29
C LEU A 91 -38.47 23.75 -0.75
N GLY A 92 -37.94 22.53 -0.67
CA GLY A 92 -36.60 22.30 -0.17
C GLY A 92 -35.51 22.82 -1.10
N ALA A 93 -35.69 22.79 -2.42
CA ALA A 93 -34.76 23.39 -3.38
C ALA A 93 -34.74 24.92 -3.25
N LYS A 94 -35.91 25.55 -3.12
CA LYS A 94 -36.03 26.99 -2.82
C LYS A 94 -35.34 27.35 -1.51
N ALA A 95 -35.62 26.61 -0.45
CA ALA A 95 -35.02 26.80 0.86
C ALA A 95 -33.49 26.69 0.81
N SER A 96 -32.98 25.68 0.10
CA SER A 96 -31.54 25.45 -0.01
C SER A 96 -30.83 26.55 -0.78
N SER A 97 -31.38 26.95 -1.93
CA SER A 97 -30.85 28.03 -2.75
C SER A 97 -30.85 29.37 -2.00
N TRP A 98 -31.94 29.67 -1.29
CA TRP A 98 -32.05 30.89 -0.48
C TRP A 98 -31.05 30.89 0.69
N CYS A 99 -30.95 29.79 1.44
CA CYS A 99 -29.99 29.68 2.54
C CYS A 99 -28.55 29.83 2.07
N ARG A 100 -28.18 29.23 0.92
CA ARG A 100 -26.83 29.37 0.36
C ARG A 100 -26.52 30.82 -0.02
N LYS A 101 -27.43 31.50 -0.72
CA LYS A 101 -27.27 32.94 -1.03
C LYS A 101 -27.13 33.77 0.25
N HIS A 102 -27.92 33.45 1.27
CA HIS A 102 -27.89 34.13 2.56
C HIS A 102 -26.55 33.93 3.28
N ILE A 103 -25.99 32.72 3.26
CA ILE A 103 -24.66 32.43 3.81
C ILE A 103 -23.61 33.34 3.14
N VAL A 104 -23.58 33.40 1.81
CA VAL A 104 -22.62 34.24 1.06
C VAL A 104 -22.78 35.71 1.41
N CYS A 105 -24.00 36.25 1.39
CA CYS A 105 -24.24 37.66 1.75
C CYS A 105 -23.83 37.98 3.19
N SER A 106 -23.98 37.03 4.12
CA SER A 106 -23.59 37.21 5.53
C SER A 106 -22.06 37.15 5.74
N ILE A 107 -21.33 36.54 4.80
CA ILE A 107 -19.86 36.52 4.80
C ILE A 107 -19.31 37.85 4.28
N GLU A 108 -19.94 38.43 3.25
CA GLU A 108 -19.51 39.64 2.54
C GLU A 108 -19.87 40.97 3.27
N SER A 109 -20.89 40.99 4.13
CA SER A 109 -21.23 42.15 4.97
C SER A 109 -20.31 42.26 6.20
N VAL A 110 -19.09 42.77 6.00
CA VAL A 110 -18.10 43.07 7.06
C VAL A 110 -18.00 44.58 7.29
N ASP A 111 -19.13 45.25 7.56
CA ASP A 111 -19.10 46.65 8.01
C ASP A 111 -19.81 46.78 9.38
N ASP A 112 -19.04 47.21 10.38
CA ASP A 112 -19.27 47.17 11.84
C ASP A 112 -20.40 48.10 12.34
N SER A 113 -21.60 48.11 11.74
CA SER A 113 -22.64 49.11 12.08
C SER A 113 -24.00 48.62 12.60
N GLU A 114 -24.28 47.31 12.69
CA GLU A 114 -25.56 46.81 13.25
C GLU A 114 -25.42 45.54 14.13
N ASP A 115 -24.74 45.66 15.27
CA ASP A 115 -24.38 44.52 16.14
C ASP A 115 -25.57 43.68 16.70
N VAL A 116 -26.79 44.22 16.81
CA VAL A 116 -27.92 43.50 17.46
C VAL A 116 -28.78 42.71 16.48
N GLN A 117 -29.08 43.24 15.29
CA GLN A 117 -29.86 42.51 14.28
C GLN A 117 -29.03 41.36 13.70
N GLN A 118 -27.72 41.57 13.52
CA GLN A 118 -26.79 40.54 13.06
C GLN A 118 -26.76 39.32 14.00
N GLU A 119 -26.92 39.52 15.31
CA GLU A 119 -26.91 38.43 16.30
C GLU A 119 -28.16 37.54 16.22
N GLU A 120 -29.35 38.10 15.98
CA GLU A 120 -30.59 37.32 15.82
C GLU A 120 -30.64 36.61 14.46
N HIS A 121 -30.16 37.26 13.39
CA HIS A 121 -29.97 36.63 12.07
C HIS A 121 -29.02 35.43 12.15
N SER A 122 -27.96 35.54 12.95
CA SER A 122 -26.98 34.46 13.15
C SER A 122 -27.55 33.21 13.83
N LYS A 123 -28.65 33.35 14.58
CA LYS A 123 -29.33 32.24 15.27
C LYS A 123 -30.40 31.56 14.41
N ILE A 124 -31.16 32.32 13.62
CA ILE A 124 -32.30 31.79 12.86
C ILE A 124 -31.86 31.04 11.60
N LEU A 125 -30.85 31.55 10.86
CA LEU A 125 -30.40 30.91 9.62
C LEU A 125 -29.98 29.44 9.82
N PRO A 126 -29.19 29.08 10.86
CA PRO A 126 -28.88 27.69 11.15
C PRO A 126 -30.10 26.82 11.44
N GLU A 127 -31.13 27.35 12.09
CA GLU A 127 -32.37 26.62 12.34
C GLU A 127 -33.12 26.33 11.04
N ILE A 128 -33.16 27.28 10.11
CA ILE A 128 -33.75 27.10 8.78
C ILE A 128 -33.01 25.99 8.02
N ILE A 129 -31.67 26.02 8.03
CA ILE A 129 -30.83 24.98 7.40
C ILE A 129 -31.10 23.62 8.05
N LEU A 130 -31.16 23.56 9.38
CA LEU A 130 -31.43 22.33 10.11
C LEU A 130 -32.82 21.77 9.79
N MET A 131 -33.85 22.61 9.69
CA MET A 131 -35.19 22.18 9.29
C MET A 131 -35.20 21.66 7.85
N ALA A 132 -34.52 22.34 6.92
CA ALA A 132 -34.40 21.87 5.55
C ALA A 132 -33.73 20.48 5.48
N LEU A 133 -32.64 20.27 6.23
CA LEU A 133 -31.97 18.96 6.33
C LEU A 133 -32.88 17.89 6.95
N ASN A 134 -33.59 18.20 8.04
CA ASN A 134 -34.49 17.27 8.72
C ASN A 134 -35.69 16.85 7.86
N ILE A 135 -36.27 17.78 7.10
CA ILE A 135 -37.31 17.47 6.10
C ILE A 135 -36.71 16.53 5.05
N SER A 136 -35.52 16.85 4.54
CA SER A 136 -34.83 16.08 3.50
C SER A 136 -34.58 14.64 3.93
N ILE A 137 -34.04 14.43 5.13
CA ILE A 137 -33.79 13.11 5.73
C ILE A 137 -35.06 12.25 5.72
N LYS A 138 -36.23 12.82 5.99
CA LYS A 138 -37.49 12.08 6.04
C LYS A 138 -38.10 11.78 4.68
N ILE A 139 -37.92 12.66 3.69
CA ILE A 139 -38.50 12.46 2.35
C ILE A 139 -37.63 11.58 1.47
N LEU A 140 -36.32 11.49 1.74
CA LEU A 140 -35.36 10.69 0.98
C LEU A 140 -35.73 9.20 0.83
N PRO A 141 -36.19 8.49 1.89
CA PRO A 141 -36.67 7.11 1.75
C PRO A 141 -37.86 6.95 0.79
N SER A 142 -38.78 7.92 0.76
CA SER A 142 -39.90 7.94 -0.20
C SER A 142 -39.38 8.23 -1.62
N ALA A 143 -38.46 9.18 -1.75
CA ALA A 143 -37.81 9.54 -3.02
C ALA A 143 -37.07 8.35 -3.65
N ALA A 144 -36.44 7.49 -2.84
CA ALA A 144 -35.76 6.28 -3.30
C ALA A 144 -36.67 5.25 -3.98
N LYS A 145 -37.99 5.31 -3.73
CA LYS A 145 -38.98 4.44 -4.38
C LYS A 145 -39.46 5.00 -5.74
N CYS A 146 -39.17 6.26 -6.04
CA CYS A 146 -39.58 6.92 -7.28
C CYS A 146 -38.48 6.81 -8.34
N VAL A 147 -38.76 6.07 -9.42
CA VAL A 147 -37.82 5.79 -10.52
C VAL A 147 -38.27 6.34 -11.88
N THR A 148 -39.31 7.18 -11.91
CA THR A 148 -39.74 7.86 -13.14
C THR A 148 -38.73 8.95 -13.51
N VAL A 149 -38.42 9.08 -14.81
CA VAL A 149 -37.38 10.00 -15.31
C VAL A 149 -37.58 11.44 -14.81
N ASP A 150 -38.77 12.01 -15.00
CA ASP A 150 -39.07 13.38 -14.57
C ASP A 150 -38.89 13.59 -13.07
N MET A 151 -39.23 12.56 -12.28
CA MET A 151 -39.12 12.64 -10.83
C MET A 151 -37.68 12.51 -10.36
N VAL A 152 -36.91 11.59 -10.94
CA VAL A 152 -35.48 11.44 -10.65
C VAL A 152 -34.70 12.69 -11.05
N HIS A 153 -35.09 13.36 -12.14
CA HIS A 153 -34.51 14.64 -12.53
C HIS A 153 -34.74 15.72 -11.46
N ASN A 154 -35.99 15.91 -11.01
CA ASN A 154 -36.35 16.86 -9.95
C ASN A 154 -35.66 16.54 -8.62
N ILE A 155 -35.57 15.25 -8.26
CA ILE A 155 -34.84 14.78 -7.08
C ILE A 155 -33.36 15.11 -7.22
N GLY A 156 -32.79 14.98 -8.41
CA GLY A 156 -31.38 15.28 -8.63
C GLY A 156 -31.04 16.76 -8.49
N ASP A 157 -31.92 17.65 -8.92
CA ASP A 157 -31.75 19.10 -8.72
C ASP A 157 -31.84 19.47 -7.24
N PHE A 158 -32.84 18.92 -6.55
CA PHE A 158 -33.01 19.09 -5.12
C PHE A 158 -31.78 18.60 -4.32
N ILE A 159 -31.28 17.40 -4.61
CA ILE A 159 -30.11 16.83 -3.93
C ILE A 159 -28.86 17.66 -4.21
N SER A 160 -28.68 18.13 -5.44
CA SER A 160 -27.52 18.97 -5.79
C SER A 160 -27.53 20.29 -5.01
N GLU A 161 -28.69 20.93 -4.88
CA GLU A 161 -28.83 22.16 -4.09
C GLU A 161 -28.59 21.93 -2.59
N LEU A 162 -29.08 20.83 -2.03
CA LEU A 162 -28.86 20.48 -0.62
C LEU A 162 -27.41 20.10 -0.31
N LEU A 163 -26.77 19.34 -1.19
CA LEU A 163 -25.35 19.00 -1.06
C LEU A 163 -24.49 20.28 -1.08
N SER A 164 -24.78 21.20 -2.01
CA SER A 164 -24.13 22.50 -2.07
C SER A 164 -24.38 23.36 -0.83
N LEU A 165 -25.61 23.39 -0.31
CA LEU A 165 -25.92 24.08 0.93
C LEU A 165 -25.12 23.50 2.10
N MET A 166 -25.09 22.17 2.23
CA MET A 166 -24.39 21.50 3.31
C MET A 166 -22.89 21.75 3.25
N GLU A 167 -22.30 21.67 2.05
CA GLU A 167 -20.89 22.01 1.81
C GLU A 167 -20.59 23.42 2.32
N SER A 168 -21.35 24.44 1.88
CA SER A 168 -21.14 25.82 2.34
C SER A 168 -21.46 26.03 3.83
N SER A 169 -22.39 25.26 4.39
CA SER A 169 -22.75 25.35 5.81
C SER A 169 -21.65 24.80 6.73
N ILE A 170 -20.85 23.84 6.25
CA ILE A 170 -19.82 23.16 7.04
C ILE A 170 -18.42 23.70 6.72
N VAL A 171 -18.08 23.84 5.44
CA VAL A 171 -16.72 24.20 4.98
C VAL A 171 -16.48 25.71 5.07
N ASP A 172 -17.44 26.53 4.62
CA ASP A 172 -17.24 27.98 4.47
C ASP A 172 -17.50 28.78 5.76
N ASN A 173 -18.04 28.16 6.81
CA ASN A 173 -18.65 28.85 7.95
C ASN A 173 -17.96 28.67 9.32
N ASP A 174 -16.78 28.05 9.36
CA ASP A 174 -16.04 27.66 10.59
C ASP A 174 -15.72 28.83 11.56
N LYS A 175 -15.91 30.09 11.14
CA LYS A 175 -15.55 31.29 11.94
C LYS A 175 -16.72 32.15 12.45
N LYS A 176 -17.98 31.96 12.04
CA LYS A 176 -19.05 32.97 12.33
C LYS A 176 -20.37 32.45 12.94
N ILE A 177 -20.74 31.18 12.77
CA ILE A 177 -22.01 30.65 13.32
C ILE A 177 -21.76 30.07 14.71
N HIS A 178 -21.75 30.91 15.76
CA HIS A 178 -21.64 30.41 17.13
C HIS A 178 -22.94 29.75 17.61
N GLY A 179 -22.83 28.55 18.20
CA GLY A 179 -23.92 27.85 18.89
C GLY A 179 -24.70 26.84 18.05
N ALA A 180 -25.24 27.22 16.89
CA ALA A 180 -26.14 26.37 16.09
C ALA A 180 -25.45 25.53 14.99
N ALA A 181 -24.16 25.78 14.71
CA ALA A 181 -23.34 24.95 13.84
C ALA A 181 -23.19 23.49 14.34
N LEU A 182 -23.36 23.28 15.65
CA LEU A 182 -23.26 21.94 16.27
C LEU A 182 -24.42 21.02 15.86
N ASP A 183 -25.62 21.55 15.63
CA ASP A 183 -26.77 20.71 15.29
C ASP A 183 -26.81 20.40 13.79
N ILE A 184 -26.33 21.32 12.94
CA ILE A 184 -26.11 21.07 11.50
C ILE A 184 -25.06 19.97 11.31
N THR A 185 -23.94 20.04 12.04
CA THR A 185 -22.87 19.02 11.97
C THR A 185 -23.32 17.65 12.49
N LYS A 186 -24.34 17.57 13.36
CA LYS A 186 -24.99 16.30 13.76
C LYS A 186 -25.98 15.77 12.72
N ALA A 187 -26.72 16.64 12.06
CA ALA A 187 -27.72 16.25 11.05
C ALA A 187 -27.06 15.84 9.71
N ALA A 188 -25.94 16.47 9.34
CA ALA A 188 -25.27 16.22 8.07
C ALA A 188 -24.87 14.75 7.84
N PRO A 189 -24.27 14.01 8.80
CA PRO A 189 -24.00 12.59 8.62
C PRO A 189 -25.25 11.74 8.37
N VAL A 190 -26.38 12.07 9.00
CA VAL A 190 -27.65 11.34 8.79
C VAL A 190 -28.17 11.59 7.38
N PHE A 191 -28.13 12.84 6.92
CA PHE A 191 -28.49 13.19 5.55
C PHE A 191 -27.61 12.47 4.53
N LEU A 192 -26.28 12.48 4.70
CA LEU A 192 -25.36 11.80 3.78
C LEU A 192 -25.60 10.29 3.72
N ASP A 193 -25.93 9.65 4.84
CA ASP A 193 -26.28 8.22 4.88
C ASP A 193 -27.57 7.95 4.06
N GLU A 194 -28.62 8.77 4.24
CA GLU A 194 -29.86 8.66 3.46
C GLU A 194 -29.64 8.95 1.97
N THR A 195 -28.82 9.94 1.61
CA THR A 195 -28.44 10.20 0.22
C THR A 195 -27.66 9.03 -0.37
N THR A 196 -26.78 8.39 0.41
CA THR A 196 -26.06 7.18 -0.03
C THR A 196 -27.03 6.03 -0.31
N LYS A 197 -28.07 5.85 0.52
CA LYS A 197 -29.13 4.85 0.29
C LYS A 197 -29.94 5.17 -0.97
N LEU A 198 -30.31 6.44 -1.18
CA LEU A 198 -30.98 6.92 -2.39
C LEU A 198 -30.18 6.55 -3.65
N CYS A 199 -28.90 6.95 -3.71
CA CYS A 199 -28.05 6.70 -4.87
C CYS A 199 -27.88 5.20 -5.16
N ARG A 200 -27.81 4.35 -4.12
CA ARG A 200 -27.78 2.89 -4.28
C ARG A 200 -29.07 2.34 -4.88
N ALA A 201 -30.23 2.74 -4.34
CA ALA A 201 -31.52 2.31 -4.87
C ALA A 201 -31.69 2.69 -6.35
N TYR A 202 -31.25 3.89 -6.73
CA TYR A 202 -31.26 4.33 -8.13
C TYR A 202 -30.28 3.58 -9.01
N SER A 203 -29.06 3.32 -8.53
CA SER A 203 -28.09 2.52 -9.26
C SER A 203 -28.61 1.09 -9.51
N GLU A 204 -29.27 0.48 -8.53
CA GLU A 204 -29.91 -0.82 -8.67
C GLU A 204 -31.07 -0.80 -9.69
N ALA A 205 -31.94 0.20 -9.61
CA ALA A 205 -33.05 0.36 -10.57
C ALA A 205 -32.55 0.51 -12.02
N THR A 206 -31.48 1.28 -12.25
CA THR A 206 -30.89 1.44 -13.59
C THR A 206 -30.28 0.15 -14.14
N LYS A 207 -29.74 -0.74 -13.28
CA LYS A 207 -29.20 -2.04 -13.73
C LYS A 207 -30.33 -2.97 -14.21
N VAL A 208 -31.48 -2.95 -13.53
CA VAL A 208 -32.65 -3.75 -13.91
C VAL A 208 -33.24 -3.29 -15.26
N ASP A 209 -33.31 -1.98 -15.49
CA ASP A 209 -33.82 -1.41 -16.74
C ASP A 209 -32.94 -1.79 -17.95
N ASN A 210 -31.61 -1.71 -17.79
CA ASN A 210 -30.65 -2.11 -18.82
C ASN A 210 -30.70 -3.61 -19.17
N CYS A 211 -30.93 -4.50 -18.19
CA CYS A 211 -31.13 -5.93 -18.46
C CYS A 211 -32.44 -6.24 -19.20
N THR A 212 -33.47 -5.40 -19.01
CA THR A 212 -34.78 -5.59 -19.65
C THR A 212 -34.74 -5.12 -21.11
N MET A 213 -34.00 -4.03 -21.39
CA MET A 213 -33.78 -3.49 -22.75
C MET A 213 -32.90 -4.37 -23.64
N SER A 214 -32.03 -5.22 -23.06
CA SER A 214 -31.19 -6.15 -23.85
C SER A 214 -31.95 -7.36 -24.45
N ILE A 215 -33.26 -7.48 -24.19
CA ILE A 215 -34.09 -8.62 -24.63
C ILE A 215 -35.05 -8.24 -25.80
N THR A 216 -35.17 -6.95 -26.16
CA THR A 216 -36.12 -6.52 -27.21
C THR A 216 -35.50 -5.67 -28.31
N ASP A 217 -35.34 -6.34 -29.45
CA ASP A 217 -35.36 -5.93 -30.87
C ASP A 217 -34.53 -4.78 -31.45
N GLU A 218 -33.90 -5.17 -32.56
CA GLU A 218 -33.46 -4.37 -33.70
C GLU A 218 -34.60 -3.48 -34.24
N ASP A 219 -34.55 -2.18 -33.97
CA ASP A 219 -34.85 -1.07 -34.91
C ASP A 219 -35.19 0.21 -34.14
N ALA A 220 -34.32 1.23 -34.22
CA ALA A 220 -34.72 2.64 -34.31
C ALA A 220 -33.49 3.56 -34.34
N THR A 221 -33.08 3.90 -35.55
CA THR A 221 -32.17 5.00 -35.88
C THR A 221 -32.87 6.36 -35.79
N VAL A 222 -32.93 7.01 -34.62
CA VAL A 222 -32.97 8.49 -34.51
C VAL A 222 -32.35 8.94 -33.17
N LYS A 223 -31.17 9.59 -33.23
CA LYS A 223 -30.55 10.29 -32.10
C LYS A 223 -31.33 11.58 -31.79
N HIS A 224 -32.23 11.53 -30.82
CA HIS A 224 -32.62 12.70 -30.03
C HIS A 224 -32.11 12.50 -28.60
N ASN A 225 -31.31 13.45 -28.09
CA ASN A 225 -30.82 13.52 -26.71
C ASN A 225 -32.01 13.68 -25.74
N LYS A 226 -32.73 12.61 -25.44
CA LYS A 226 -33.54 12.53 -24.23
C LYS A 226 -32.60 12.15 -23.09
N GLN A 227 -32.52 13.02 -22.08
CA GLN A 227 -31.86 12.74 -20.81
C GLN A 227 -32.53 11.51 -20.21
N GLY A 228 -31.85 10.37 -20.24
CA GLY A 228 -32.38 9.09 -19.76
C GLY A 228 -32.20 8.94 -18.25
N LEU A 229 -32.97 8.06 -17.64
CA LEU A 229 -32.88 7.71 -16.21
C LEU A 229 -31.43 7.50 -15.76
N ALA A 230 -30.66 6.73 -16.53
CA ALA A 230 -29.25 6.46 -16.25
C ALA A 230 -28.38 7.73 -16.15
N SER A 231 -28.61 8.73 -17.01
CA SER A 231 -27.83 9.96 -17.00
C SER A 231 -28.10 10.84 -15.78
N ASP A 232 -29.34 10.91 -15.30
CA ASP A 232 -29.65 11.62 -14.04
C ASP A 232 -29.11 10.86 -12.83
N VAL A 233 -29.21 9.53 -12.80
CA VAL A 233 -28.60 8.71 -11.73
C VAL A 233 -27.09 8.88 -11.67
N ILE A 234 -26.40 8.92 -12.82
CA ILE A 234 -24.97 9.22 -12.90
C ILE A 234 -24.66 10.61 -12.33
N ARG A 235 -25.45 11.63 -12.71
CA ARG A 235 -25.28 13.01 -12.22
C ARG A 235 -25.42 13.09 -10.70
N ILE A 236 -26.49 12.53 -10.15
CA ILE A 236 -26.78 12.53 -8.71
C ILE A 236 -25.66 11.82 -7.93
N THR A 237 -25.30 10.61 -8.38
CA THR A 237 -24.26 9.80 -7.72
C THR A 237 -22.90 10.48 -7.77
N SER A 238 -22.52 11.05 -8.92
CA SER A 238 -21.24 11.74 -9.09
C SER A 238 -21.15 13.00 -8.22
N SER A 239 -22.20 13.82 -8.19
CA SER A 239 -22.29 15.02 -7.35
C SER A 239 -22.19 14.67 -5.86
N THR A 240 -22.87 13.60 -5.45
CA THR A 240 -22.83 13.07 -4.07
C THR A 240 -21.41 12.64 -3.70
N ILE A 241 -20.75 11.85 -4.55
CA ILE A 241 -19.36 11.40 -4.30
C ILE A 241 -18.42 12.60 -4.15
N GLN A 242 -18.48 13.57 -5.07
CA GLN A 242 -17.60 14.74 -5.04
C GLN A 242 -17.79 15.57 -3.75
N THR A 243 -19.05 15.82 -3.37
CA THR A 243 -19.37 16.56 -2.15
C THR A 243 -18.88 15.81 -0.90
N MET A 244 -19.12 14.50 -0.83
CA MET A 244 -18.65 13.66 0.30
C MET A 244 -17.12 13.62 0.39
N CYS A 245 -16.40 13.60 -0.74
CA CYS A 245 -14.94 13.69 -0.75
C CYS A 245 -14.43 15.01 -0.14
N ARG A 246 -15.07 16.15 -0.48
CA ARG A 246 -14.71 17.47 0.08
C ARG A 246 -15.00 17.54 1.57
N LEU A 247 -16.21 17.14 1.98
CA LEU A 247 -16.61 17.09 3.39
C LEU A 247 -15.74 16.13 4.21
N GLY A 248 -15.38 14.97 3.65
CA GLY A 248 -14.50 14.00 4.28
C GLY A 248 -13.08 14.54 4.44
N THR A 249 -12.56 15.26 3.45
CA THR A 249 -11.25 15.93 3.53
C THR A 249 -11.25 17.05 4.55
N TYR A 250 -12.30 17.88 4.58
CA TYR A 250 -12.48 18.94 5.59
C TYR A 250 -12.61 18.36 7.01
N ALA A 251 -13.41 17.30 7.19
CA ALA A 251 -13.55 16.66 8.49
C ALA A 251 -12.21 16.09 9.00
N ALA A 252 -11.31 15.67 8.10
CA ALA A 252 -9.97 15.18 8.46
C ALA A 252 -9.07 16.30 9.01
N SER A 253 -9.15 17.53 8.48
CA SER A 253 -8.36 18.66 8.96
C SER A 253 -8.86 19.25 10.29
N SER A 254 -10.08 18.92 10.71
CA SER A 254 -10.74 19.45 11.93
C SER A 254 -10.22 18.89 13.28
N GLY A 255 -9.03 18.26 13.30
CA GLY A 255 -8.39 17.79 14.54
C GLY A 255 -9.16 16.70 15.31
N GLY A 256 -10.05 15.96 14.64
CA GLY A 256 -10.88 14.91 15.26
C GLY A 256 -12.17 15.40 15.91
N SER A 257 -12.57 16.65 15.72
CA SER A 257 -13.87 17.16 16.20
C SER A 257 -15.06 16.61 15.38
N GLN A 258 -14.83 16.18 14.14
CA GLN A 258 -15.88 15.72 13.22
C GLN A 258 -15.72 14.24 12.78
N VAL A 259 -15.37 13.33 13.71
CA VAL A 259 -15.14 11.89 13.39
C VAL A 259 -16.34 11.21 12.73
N ILE A 260 -17.57 11.54 13.15
CA ILE A 260 -18.79 10.94 12.59
C ILE A 260 -18.94 11.35 11.12
N LEU A 261 -18.77 12.64 10.81
CA LEU A 261 -18.82 13.15 9.44
C LEU A 261 -17.72 12.52 8.58
N LEU A 262 -16.48 12.50 9.08
CA LEU A 262 -15.35 11.85 8.41
C LEU A 262 -15.67 10.40 8.01
N ASN A 263 -16.18 9.63 8.98
CA ASN A 263 -16.49 8.22 8.82
C ASN A 263 -17.63 7.98 7.81
N VAL A 264 -18.73 8.72 7.90
CA VAL A 264 -19.87 8.59 6.98
C VAL A 264 -19.48 9.03 5.57
N SER A 265 -18.77 10.16 5.42
CA SER A 265 -18.33 10.69 4.14
C SER A 265 -17.47 9.68 3.37
N TRP A 266 -16.38 9.18 3.96
CA TRP A 266 -15.49 8.24 3.27
C TRP A 266 -16.11 6.86 3.06
N LYS A 267 -16.92 6.36 4.00
CA LYS A 267 -17.66 5.09 3.79
C LYS A 267 -18.69 5.21 2.68
N GLY A 268 -19.40 6.34 2.59
CA GLY A 268 -20.35 6.60 1.51
C GLY A 268 -19.66 6.71 0.16
N VAL A 269 -18.53 7.43 0.07
CA VAL A 269 -17.70 7.48 -1.16
C VAL A 269 -17.33 6.07 -1.63
N VAL A 270 -16.79 5.22 -0.74
CA VAL A 270 -16.43 3.84 -1.07
C VAL A 270 -17.67 3.05 -1.51
N SER A 271 -18.78 3.14 -0.78
CA SER A 271 -20.01 2.43 -1.08
C SER A 271 -20.58 2.80 -2.45
N LEU A 272 -20.59 4.10 -2.79
CA LEU A 272 -21.15 4.60 -4.05
C LEU A 272 -20.25 4.28 -5.24
N LEU A 273 -18.93 4.36 -5.07
CA LEU A 273 -17.95 3.90 -6.04
C LEU A 273 -18.14 2.39 -6.32
N GLN A 274 -18.31 1.57 -5.29
CA GLN A 274 -18.55 0.14 -5.47
C GLN A 274 -19.87 -0.18 -6.17
N SER A 275 -20.98 0.48 -5.78
CA SER A 275 -22.27 0.25 -6.41
C SER A 275 -22.34 0.79 -7.84
N GLY A 276 -21.62 1.88 -8.13
CA GLY A 276 -21.60 2.61 -9.39
C GLY A 276 -20.54 2.16 -10.41
N LYS A 277 -19.73 1.13 -10.11
CA LYS A 277 -18.73 0.57 -11.05
C LYS A 277 -19.34 0.31 -12.44
N GLY A 278 -18.63 0.72 -13.49
CA GLY A 278 -19.08 0.68 -14.89
C GLY A 278 -20.06 1.79 -15.33
N MET A 279 -20.67 2.53 -14.39
CA MET A 279 -21.69 3.56 -14.69
C MET A 279 -21.15 4.99 -14.55
N ILE A 280 -20.34 5.24 -13.51
CA ILE A 280 -19.83 6.58 -13.16
C ILE A 280 -18.39 6.83 -13.66
N GLU A 281 -17.81 5.86 -14.35
CA GLU A 281 -16.48 5.95 -14.95
C GLU A 281 -16.47 7.08 -16.00
N GLY A 282 -15.56 8.04 -15.84
CA GLY A 282 -15.48 9.24 -16.68
C GLY A 282 -16.24 10.48 -16.16
N LYS A 283 -17.09 10.35 -15.13
CA LYS A 283 -17.69 11.50 -14.42
C LYS A 283 -17.07 11.76 -13.06
N VAL A 284 -16.55 10.72 -12.41
CA VAL A 284 -15.83 10.81 -11.15
C VAL A 284 -14.34 10.56 -11.39
N ASN A 285 -13.50 11.45 -10.88
CA ASN A 285 -12.05 11.29 -10.92
C ASN A 285 -11.59 10.35 -9.79
N VAL A 286 -11.68 9.03 -10.03
CA VAL A 286 -11.30 8.02 -9.03
C VAL A 286 -9.83 8.15 -8.62
N ARG A 287 -8.95 8.54 -9.55
CA ARG A 287 -7.51 8.74 -9.28
C ARG A 287 -7.28 9.79 -8.22
N GLU A 288 -7.93 10.94 -8.35
CA GLU A 288 -7.83 12.05 -7.39
C GLU A 288 -8.36 11.66 -6.01
N ILE A 289 -9.43 10.85 -5.95
CA ILE A 289 -9.96 10.32 -4.68
C ILE A 289 -8.94 9.41 -3.99
N ILE A 290 -8.30 8.50 -4.73
CA ILE A 290 -7.25 7.63 -4.18
C ILE A 290 -6.07 8.49 -3.69
N VAL A 291 -5.58 9.42 -4.53
CA VAL A 291 -4.48 10.33 -4.17
C VAL A 291 -4.82 11.13 -2.92
N THR A 292 -6.06 11.61 -2.77
CA THR A 292 -6.51 12.34 -1.58
C THR A 292 -6.39 11.49 -0.32
N LEU A 293 -6.82 10.23 -0.35
CA LEU A 293 -6.69 9.30 0.78
C LEU A 293 -5.23 9.00 1.14
N LEU A 294 -4.35 8.85 0.13
CA LEU A 294 -2.92 8.66 0.35
C LEU A 294 -2.29 9.91 0.97
N SER A 295 -2.61 11.10 0.45
CA SER A 295 -2.13 12.37 0.98
C SER A 295 -2.60 12.61 2.42
N LEU A 296 -3.86 12.29 2.76
CA LEU A 296 -4.36 12.36 4.14
C LEU A 296 -3.60 11.41 5.08
N SER A 297 -3.24 10.22 4.59
CA SER A 297 -2.43 9.25 5.34
C SER A 297 -1.02 9.79 5.61
N ILE A 298 -0.37 10.32 4.58
CA ILE A 298 0.98 10.89 4.65
C ILE A 298 1.02 12.12 5.55
N GLU A 299 0.07 13.04 5.40
CA GLU A 299 0.02 14.27 6.20
C GLU A 299 -0.25 13.97 7.68
N SER A 300 -1.17 13.05 7.97
CA SER A 300 -1.44 12.61 9.34
C SER A 300 -0.19 11.99 9.98
N LEU A 301 0.59 11.22 9.21
CA LEU A 301 1.86 10.67 9.68
C LEU A 301 2.92 11.75 9.89
N ARG A 302 3.00 12.73 8.99
CA ARG A 302 3.90 13.89 9.11
C ARG A 302 3.67 14.62 10.42
N VAL A 303 2.42 15.02 10.69
CA VAL A 303 2.04 15.76 11.90
C VAL A 303 2.42 14.97 13.16
N ALA A 304 2.17 13.66 13.18
CA ALA A 304 2.58 12.80 14.29
C ALA A 304 4.11 12.73 14.43
N ALA A 305 4.83 12.52 13.33
CA ALA A 305 6.29 12.40 13.31
C ALA A 305 6.99 13.70 13.72
N GLU A 306 6.51 14.86 13.27
CA GLU A 306 7.00 16.20 13.67
C GLU A 306 6.82 16.42 15.18
N THR A 307 5.64 16.06 15.69
CA THR A 307 5.33 16.18 17.13
C THR A 307 6.25 15.29 17.98
N TRP A 308 6.45 14.04 17.56
CA TRP A 308 7.19 13.06 18.36
C TRP A 308 8.70 13.14 18.21
N CYS A 309 9.20 13.64 17.09
CA CYS A 309 10.64 13.79 16.88
C CYS A 309 11.22 15.05 17.55
N ALA A 310 10.39 15.86 18.21
CA ALA A 310 10.83 17.05 18.93
C ALA A 310 11.85 16.72 20.05
N PRO A 311 12.85 17.58 20.32
CA PRO A 311 14.00 17.26 21.20
C PRO A 311 13.67 16.95 22.67
N LEU A 312 12.47 17.30 23.14
CA LEU A 312 12.06 17.25 24.55
C LEU A 312 11.01 16.16 24.84
N LEU A 313 10.75 15.23 23.91
CA LEU A 313 9.69 14.23 24.11
C LEU A 313 10.08 13.17 25.16
N GLU A 314 9.18 12.92 26.10
CA GLU A 314 9.20 11.72 26.95
C GLU A 314 8.97 10.43 26.13
N THR A 315 9.16 9.25 26.72
CA THR A 315 8.90 7.99 26.03
C THR A 315 7.43 7.91 25.60
N LEU A 316 7.18 7.75 24.29
CA LEU A 316 5.83 7.69 23.75
C LEU A 316 5.16 6.36 24.13
N GLY A 317 3.95 6.43 24.69
CA GLY A 317 3.16 5.24 25.01
C GLY A 317 2.51 4.60 23.78
N ALA A 318 2.35 3.27 23.79
CA ALA A 318 1.69 2.53 22.72
C ALA A 318 0.23 3.00 22.48
N THR A 319 -0.49 3.39 23.53
CA THR A 319 -1.87 3.89 23.42
C THR A 319 -1.96 5.20 22.65
N GLU A 320 -0.99 6.08 22.83
CA GLU A 320 -0.92 7.36 22.12
C GLU A 320 -0.57 7.14 20.65
N ALA A 321 0.42 6.29 20.37
CA ALA A 321 0.77 5.89 19.01
C ALA A 321 -0.44 5.27 18.28
N ARG A 322 -1.18 4.36 18.94
CA ARG A 322 -2.40 3.76 18.38
C ARG A 322 -3.44 4.82 18.03
N ARG A 323 -3.66 5.80 18.91
CA ARG A 323 -4.63 6.88 18.66
C ARG A 323 -4.27 7.69 17.42
N ALA A 324 -2.98 7.96 17.20
CA ALA A 324 -2.50 8.69 16.02
C ALA A 324 -2.57 7.85 14.73
N PHE A 325 -2.33 6.55 14.80
CA PHE A 325 -2.33 5.68 13.62
C PHE A 325 -3.71 5.15 13.21
N LEU A 326 -4.71 5.17 14.08
CA LEU A 326 -6.07 4.72 13.73
C LEU A 326 -6.69 5.50 12.55
N PRO A 327 -6.62 6.84 12.49
CA PRO A 327 -7.05 7.61 11.32
C PRO A 327 -6.27 7.24 10.05
N ILE A 328 -4.96 7.06 10.15
CA ILE A 328 -4.11 6.67 9.01
C ILE A 328 -4.53 5.32 8.46
N LYS A 329 -4.71 4.33 9.35
CA LYS A 329 -5.23 3.00 8.99
C LYS A 329 -6.61 3.11 8.32
N PHE A 330 -7.48 3.98 8.81
CA PHE A 330 -8.80 4.20 8.21
C PHE A 330 -8.70 4.71 6.76
N PHE A 331 -7.84 5.69 6.48
CA PHE A 331 -7.62 6.19 5.13
C PHE A 331 -7.04 5.11 4.20
N LEU A 332 -6.02 4.38 4.67
CA LEU A 332 -5.41 3.27 3.91
C LEU A 332 -6.42 2.17 3.60
N ILE A 333 -7.28 1.77 4.55
CA ILE A 333 -8.34 0.76 4.31
C ILE A 333 -9.30 1.23 3.22
N ASN A 334 -9.71 2.50 3.23
CA ASN A 334 -10.59 3.02 2.19
C ASN A 334 -9.87 3.08 0.83
N ALA A 335 -8.58 3.44 0.80
CA ALA A 335 -7.78 3.40 -0.42
C ALA A 335 -7.69 1.96 -0.98
N VAL A 336 -7.41 0.96 -0.14
CA VAL A 336 -7.41 -0.47 -0.51
C VAL A 336 -8.73 -0.88 -1.16
N ARG A 337 -9.86 -0.50 -0.55
CA ARG A 337 -11.20 -0.84 -1.08
C ARG A 337 -11.47 -0.22 -2.44
N ILE A 338 -11.07 1.04 -2.65
CA ILE A 338 -11.23 1.72 -3.93
C ILE A 338 -10.31 1.12 -4.97
N CYS A 339 -9.02 0.92 -4.67
CA CYS A 339 -8.05 0.29 -5.57
C CYS A 339 -8.46 -1.14 -5.97
N SER A 340 -9.06 -1.90 -5.05
CA SER A 340 -9.59 -3.24 -5.35
C SER A 340 -10.77 -3.20 -6.31
N THR A 341 -11.54 -2.10 -6.28
CA THR A 341 -12.71 -1.92 -7.14
C THR A 341 -12.31 -1.36 -8.52
N TYR A 342 -11.35 -0.44 -8.55
CA TYR A 342 -10.84 0.27 -9.72
C TYR A 342 -9.32 0.08 -9.92
N PRO A 343 -8.86 -1.15 -10.14
CA PRO A 343 -7.44 -1.44 -10.26
C PRO A 343 -6.78 -0.71 -11.42
N SER A 344 -7.45 -0.56 -12.57
CA SER A 344 -6.91 0.16 -13.73
C SER A 344 -6.64 1.65 -13.45
N GLU A 345 -7.53 2.30 -12.71
CA GLU A 345 -7.35 3.70 -12.30
C GLU A 345 -6.21 3.83 -11.27
N ALA A 346 -6.14 2.88 -10.33
CA ALA A 346 -5.07 2.83 -9.33
C ALA A 346 -3.69 2.57 -9.96
N MET A 347 -3.61 1.75 -11.00
CA MET A 347 -2.37 1.49 -11.73
C MET A 347 -1.83 2.71 -12.45
N ILE A 348 -2.64 3.68 -12.84
CA ILE A 348 -2.15 4.90 -13.49
C ILE A 348 -1.39 5.79 -12.49
N ILE A 349 -1.74 5.72 -11.21
CA ILE A 349 -1.11 6.46 -10.10
C ILE A 349 -0.25 5.56 -9.21
N TYR A 350 0.25 4.43 -9.74
CA TYR A 350 1.02 3.45 -8.96
C TYR A 350 2.25 4.07 -8.26
N LYS A 351 2.87 5.10 -8.86
CA LYS A 351 3.98 5.84 -8.25
C LYS A 351 3.57 6.53 -6.95
N ASN A 352 2.36 7.10 -6.87
CA ASN A 352 1.84 7.69 -5.63
C ASN A 352 1.61 6.62 -4.55
N ILE A 353 1.16 5.42 -4.96
CA ILE A 353 0.94 4.28 -4.05
C ILE A 353 2.28 3.78 -3.50
N ILE A 354 3.29 3.58 -4.36
CA ILE A 354 4.64 3.18 -3.92
C ILE A 354 5.26 4.27 -3.04
N ASN A 355 5.14 5.55 -3.41
CA ASN A 355 5.64 6.65 -2.59
C ASN A 355 4.99 6.66 -1.19
N CYS A 356 3.69 6.41 -1.08
CA CYS A 356 3.04 6.25 0.22
C CYS A 356 3.66 5.10 1.03
N ALA A 357 4.00 3.98 0.38
CA ALA A 357 4.66 2.87 1.03
C ALA A 357 6.06 3.23 1.53
N VAL A 358 6.84 3.90 0.68
CA VAL A 358 8.20 4.37 0.99
C VAL A 358 8.18 5.39 2.13
N VAL A 359 7.22 6.32 2.18
CA VAL A 359 7.10 7.33 3.25
C VAL A 359 6.77 6.68 4.61
N ILE A 360 5.81 5.75 4.65
CA ILE A 360 5.44 5.05 5.88
C ILE A 360 6.63 4.19 6.37
N THR A 361 7.28 3.47 5.46
CA THR A 361 8.45 2.64 5.77
C THR A 361 9.64 3.48 6.21
N SER A 362 9.86 4.65 5.60
CA SER A 362 10.90 5.60 6.03
C SER A 362 10.64 6.14 7.43
N SER A 363 9.37 6.36 7.78
CA SER A 363 8.98 6.78 9.13
C SER A 363 9.24 5.68 10.15
N SER A 364 8.99 4.40 9.80
CA SER A 364 9.39 3.24 10.61
C SER A 364 10.89 3.23 10.89
N ILE A 365 11.71 3.40 9.85
CA ILE A 365 13.18 3.47 9.99
C ILE A 365 13.59 4.65 10.87
N LEU A 366 12.97 5.82 10.69
CA LEU A 366 13.22 7.01 11.51
C LEU A 366 12.92 6.73 13.00
N PHE A 367 11.80 6.09 13.31
CA PHE A 367 11.41 5.77 14.68
C PHE A 367 12.33 4.73 15.32
N SER A 368 12.82 3.75 14.56
CA SER A 368 13.82 2.78 15.04
C SER A 368 15.11 3.41 15.57
N LYS A 369 15.51 4.58 15.08
CA LYS A 369 16.73 5.26 15.55
C LYS A 369 16.60 5.79 16.98
N LYS A 370 15.38 6.06 17.45
CA LYS A 370 15.12 6.73 18.72
C LYS A 370 14.49 5.73 19.69
N PRO A 371 15.19 5.33 20.76
CA PRO A 371 14.63 4.43 21.78
C PRO A 371 13.30 4.91 22.36
N GLN A 372 13.09 6.24 22.46
CA GLN A 372 11.82 6.82 22.96
C GLN A 372 10.62 6.51 22.06
N LEU A 373 10.85 6.20 20.78
CA LEU A 373 9.81 5.94 19.77
C LEU A 373 9.63 4.45 19.49
N LYS A 374 10.24 3.57 20.28
CA LYS A 374 10.14 2.10 20.10
C LYS A 374 8.69 1.63 20.05
N ALA A 375 7.86 2.06 21.01
CA ALA A 375 6.44 1.68 21.05
C ALA A 375 5.64 2.26 19.87
N ALA A 376 6.02 3.46 19.39
CA ALA A 376 5.46 4.03 18.18
C ALA A 376 5.76 3.14 16.98
N ASN A 377 7.02 2.71 16.84
CA ASN A 377 7.41 1.88 15.71
C ASN A 377 6.73 0.51 15.71
N GLU A 378 6.71 -0.16 16.86
CA GLU A 378 6.00 -1.44 17.01
C GLU A 378 4.51 -1.31 16.66
N THR A 379 3.88 -0.21 17.06
CA THR A 379 2.48 0.08 16.72
C THR A 379 2.29 0.38 15.23
N LEU A 380 3.25 1.05 14.59
CA LEU A 380 3.23 1.33 13.15
C LEU A 380 3.27 0.02 12.35
N VAL A 381 4.21 -0.87 12.69
CA VAL A 381 4.34 -2.20 12.09
C VAL A 381 3.07 -3.01 12.33
N GLU A 382 2.49 -2.99 13.53
CA GLU A 382 1.27 -3.74 13.83
C GLU A 382 0.03 -3.22 13.07
N LEU A 383 -0.15 -1.90 12.97
CA LEU A 383 -1.40 -1.31 12.47
C LEU A 383 -1.36 -0.88 11.00
N LEU A 384 -0.26 -0.30 10.53
CA LEU A 384 -0.17 0.36 9.24
C LEU A 384 0.46 -0.53 8.17
N GLU A 385 1.59 -1.18 8.44
CA GLU A 385 2.31 -2.01 7.46
C GLU A 385 1.44 -3.10 6.81
N PRO A 386 0.64 -3.89 7.56
CA PRO A 386 -0.25 -4.88 6.94
C PRO A 386 -1.23 -4.26 5.95
N THR A 387 -1.80 -3.10 6.28
CA THR A 387 -2.77 -2.43 5.41
C THR A 387 -2.08 -1.84 4.18
N LEU A 388 -0.88 -1.31 4.37
CA LEU A 388 -0.04 -0.77 3.30
C LEU A 388 0.37 -1.86 2.30
N PHE A 389 0.82 -3.00 2.80
CA PHE A 389 1.20 -4.11 1.93
C PHE A 389 -0.02 -4.76 1.26
N VAL A 390 -1.18 -4.81 1.92
CA VAL A 390 -2.43 -5.16 1.25
C VAL A 390 -2.77 -4.21 0.09
N LEU A 391 -2.49 -2.91 0.22
CA LEU A 391 -2.70 -1.95 -0.88
C LEU A 391 -1.86 -2.27 -2.12
N LEU A 392 -0.57 -2.60 -1.92
CA LEU A 392 0.32 -3.02 -3.02
C LEU A 392 -0.10 -4.38 -3.59
N ASP A 393 -0.38 -5.34 -2.70
CA ASP A 393 -0.85 -6.68 -3.06
C ASP A 393 -2.14 -6.64 -3.87
N THR A 394 -3.08 -5.73 -3.57
CA THR A 394 -4.34 -5.57 -4.31
C THR A 394 -4.09 -5.35 -5.80
N LEU A 395 -3.09 -4.54 -6.16
CA LEU A 395 -2.72 -4.31 -7.56
C LEU A 395 -2.10 -5.57 -8.17
N MET A 396 -1.19 -6.21 -7.44
CA MET A 396 -0.50 -7.41 -7.92
C MET A 396 -1.44 -8.61 -8.10
N LYS A 397 -2.45 -8.76 -7.23
CA LYS A 397 -3.44 -9.85 -7.24
C LYS A 397 -4.61 -9.60 -8.18
N SER A 398 -4.81 -8.37 -8.66
CA SER A 398 -5.96 -8.04 -9.51
C SER A 398 -5.95 -8.83 -10.82
N SER A 399 -7.08 -9.46 -11.16
CA SER A 399 -7.30 -10.11 -12.46
C SER A 399 -7.52 -9.11 -13.61
N ASP A 400 -7.94 -7.89 -13.27
CA ASP A 400 -8.33 -6.86 -14.26
C ASP A 400 -7.10 -6.17 -14.87
N LEU A 401 -5.90 -6.46 -14.38
CA LEU A 401 -4.64 -5.85 -14.79
C LEU A 401 -3.78 -6.81 -15.61
N THR A 402 -3.21 -6.31 -16.70
CA THR A 402 -2.31 -7.12 -17.53
C THR A 402 -0.98 -7.38 -16.81
N PRO A 403 -0.30 -8.51 -17.07
CA PRO A 403 1.01 -8.80 -16.49
C PRO A 403 2.04 -7.68 -16.73
N GLU A 404 2.03 -7.05 -17.90
CA GLU A 404 2.94 -5.96 -18.26
C GLU A 404 2.73 -4.74 -17.36
N SER A 405 1.47 -4.38 -17.09
CA SER A 405 1.17 -3.28 -16.16
C SER A 405 1.69 -3.58 -14.76
N LYS A 406 1.55 -4.82 -14.28
CA LYS A 406 2.09 -5.24 -12.96
C LYS A 406 3.62 -5.18 -12.92
N CYS A 407 4.29 -5.47 -14.04
CA CYS A 407 5.75 -5.33 -14.13
C CYS A 407 6.20 -3.88 -13.96
N GLN A 408 5.37 -2.88 -14.25
CA GLN A 408 5.71 -1.47 -14.00
C GLN A 408 5.95 -1.17 -12.52
N LEU A 409 5.22 -1.82 -11.60
CA LEU A 409 5.48 -1.67 -10.16
C LEU A 409 6.85 -2.23 -9.80
N ALA A 410 7.21 -3.40 -10.34
CA ALA A 410 8.51 -4.02 -10.09
C ALA A 410 9.66 -3.23 -10.72
N HIS A 411 9.45 -2.63 -11.90
CA HIS A 411 10.45 -1.81 -12.57
C HIS A 411 10.76 -0.51 -11.83
N HIS A 412 9.77 0.06 -11.13
CA HIS A 412 9.92 1.33 -10.44
C HIS A 412 10.95 1.33 -9.32
N PHE A 413 11.21 0.17 -8.71
CA PHE A 413 12.24 0.06 -7.69
C PHE A 413 13.62 0.30 -8.31
N PHE A 414 14.36 1.23 -7.70
CA PHE A 414 15.75 1.55 -8.02
C PHE A 414 16.01 2.15 -9.41
N GLU A 415 14.99 2.69 -10.11
CA GLU A 415 15.14 3.31 -11.45
C GLU A 415 16.31 4.31 -11.50
N ASN A 416 16.42 5.18 -10.49
CA ASN A 416 17.44 6.24 -10.45
C ASN A 416 18.89 5.76 -10.27
N GLU A 417 19.09 4.53 -9.79
CA GLU A 417 20.43 3.96 -9.59
C GLU A 417 20.88 3.15 -10.83
N GLU A 418 19.96 2.82 -11.74
CA GLU A 418 20.27 2.17 -13.02
C GLU A 418 20.81 3.16 -14.05
N ASP A 419 20.38 4.43 -13.99
CA ASP A 419 20.79 5.49 -14.92
C ASP A 419 22.13 6.18 -14.55
N LYS A 420 22.64 5.96 -13.33
CA LYS A 420 23.88 6.57 -12.87
C LYS A 420 25.07 5.77 -13.38
N SER A 421 25.84 6.35 -14.31
CA SER A 421 27.13 5.78 -14.71
C SER A 421 28.08 5.72 -13.50
N PRO A 422 28.87 4.64 -13.36
CA PRO A 422 29.79 4.48 -12.22
C PRO A 422 30.88 5.57 -12.14
N ASP A 423 31.08 6.34 -13.21
CA ASP A 423 32.14 7.37 -13.31
C ASP A 423 31.83 8.68 -12.57
N LEU A 424 30.58 8.92 -12.14
CA LEU A 424 30.19 10.15 -11.42
C LEU A 424 30.34 10.05 -9.88
N MET A 425 30.74 8.89 -9.35
CA MET A 425 30.83 8.68 -7.90
C MET A 425 32.03 9.39 -7.24
N GLY A 426 32.93 10.02 -8.02
CA GLY A 426 34.19 10.59 -7.53
C GLY A 426 34.14 12.01 -6.96
N GLN A 427 33.03 12.77 -7.07
CA GLN A 427 33.03 14.22 -6.74
C GLN A 427 31.79 14.78 -6.02
N ALA A 428 30.88 13.94 -5.51
CA ALA A 428 29.84 14.45 -4.61
C ALA A 428 30.43 14.64 -3.20
N ASN A 429 30.58 15.90 -2.79
CA ASN A 429 31.11 16.36 -1.50
C ASN A 429 30.80 15.40 -0.34
N GLN A 430 31.86 15.00 0.38
CA GLN A 430 31.81 14.42 1.72
C GLN A 430 31.08 15.39 2.68
N ARG A 431 29.76 15.28 2.78
CA ARG A 431 28.98 15.70 3.95
C ARG A 431 28.33 14.43 4.48
N GLU A 432 28.51 14.15 5.77
CA GLU A 432 27.85 13.06 6.49
C GLU A 432 26.40 12.92 6.04
N ILE A 433 26.06 11.83 5.35
CA ILE A 433 24.70 11.57 4.89
C ILE A 433 23.95 10.92 6.04
N ASN A 434 23.22 11.75 6.79
CA ASN A 434 22.23 11.30 7.76
C ASN A 434 21.06 10.63 7.00
N LEU A 435 20.75 9.36 7.31
CA LEU A 435 19.47 8.71 6.97
C LEU A 435 18.30 9.72 7.04
N ALA A 436 17.37 9.68 6.08
CA ALA A 436 16.38 10.74 5.79
C ALA A 436 15.88 11.55 7.00
N SER A 437 16.00 12.89 6.90
CA SER A 437 15.33 13.84 7.81
C SER A 437 13.82 13.86 7.57
N LEU A 438 13.05 14.40 8.53
CA LEU A 438 11.60 14.60 8.37
C LEU A 438 11.28 15.35 7.06
N ASP A 439 12.00 16.45 6.80
CA ASP A 439 11.82 17.26 5.58
C ASP A 439 12.07 16.43 4.30
N CYS A 440 13.04 15.52 4.34
CA CYS A 440 13.35 14.65 3.20
C CYS A 440 12.28 13.58 2.95
N ILE A 441 11.76 12.98 4.02
CA ILE A 441 10.70 11.95 3.96
C ILE A 441 9.44 12.57 3.37
N PHE A 442 9.06 13.74 3.86
CA PHE A 442 7.74 14.31 3.60
C PHE A 442 7.69 15.40 2.53
N SER A 443 8.81 15.82 1.93
CA SER A 443 8.82 16.77 0.82
C SER A 443 7.91 16.33 -0.34
N MET A 444 7.48 17.23 -1.21
CA MET A 444 6.73 16.88 -2.43
C MET A 444 7.55 17.02 -3.71
N ASP A 445 8.79 17.53 -3.62
CA ASP A 445 9.64 17.78 -4.78
C ASP A 445 10.45 16.54 -5.17
N SER A 446 10.25 16.01 -6.38
CA SER A 446 10.87 14.76 -6.87
C SER A 446 12.27 14.96 -7.48
N ASP A 447 12.67 16.20 -7.75
CA ASP A 447 13.81 16.51 -8.63
C ASP A 447 15.15 16.72 -7.90
N VAL A 448 15.26 16.33 -6.64
CA VAL A 448 16.51 16.44 -5.88
C VAL A 448 17.17 15.07 -5.76
N ASP A 449 18.27 14.85 -6.48
CA ASP A 449 19.07 13.61 -6.48
C ASP A 449 19.41 13.08 -5.08
N HIS A 450 19.57 13.99 -4.10
CA HIS A 450 19.83 13.65 -2.70
C HIS A 450 18.63 13.03 -1.97
N ARG A 451 17.40 13.36 -2.38
CA ARG A 451 16.17 12.84 -1.79
C ARG A 451 15.98 11.36 -2.12
N ASN A 452 16.23 10.99 -3.37
CA ASN A 452 16.13 9.60 -3.84
C ASN A 452 17.08 8.70 -3.04
N ARG A 453 18.33 9.14 -2.80
CA ARG A 453 19.31 8.36 -2.04
C ARG A 453 18.92 8.16 -0.57
N ALA A 454 18.33 9.17 0.06
CA ALA A 454 17.94 9.09 1.47
C ALA A 454 16.75 8.14 1.73
N LEU A 455 15.92 7.89 0.72
CA LEU A 455 14.76 6.99 0.78
C LEU A 455 15.07 5.55 0.34
N LEU A 456 16.25 5.29 -0.23
CA LEU A 456 16.70 3.95 -0.64
C LEU A 456 16.54 2.86 0.44
N PRO A 457 16.82 3.09 1.74
CA PRO A 457 16.57 2.08 2.77
C PRO A 457 15.11 1.63 2.86
N ALA A 458 14.17 2.55 2.66
CA ALA A 458 12.75 2.25 2.66
C ALA A 458 12.32 1.58 1.37
N GLU A 459 12.83 2.03 0.21
CA GLU A 459 12.61 1.35 -1.07
C GLU A 459 13.10 -0.10 -1.04
N LEU A 460 14.27 -0.35 -0.42
CA LEU A 460 14.80 -1.70 -0.18
C LEU A 460 13.80 -2.55 0.58
N LEU A 461 13.27 -2.09 1.72
CA LEU A 461 12.31 -2.87 2.51
C LEU A 461 10.99 -3.13 1.77
N VAL A 462 10.49 -2.16 1.01
CA VAL A 462 9.31 -2.37 0.15
C VAL A 462 9.62 -3.40 -0.95
N PHE A 463 10.81 -3.35 -1.56
CA PHE A 463 11.24 -4.37 -2.53
C PHE A 463 11.32 -5.78 -1.91
N LEU A 464 11.83 -5.90 -0.68
CA LEU A 464 11.85 -7.18 0.05
C LEU A 464 10.43 -7.74 0.28
N HIS A 465 9.42 -6.89 0.46
CA HIS A 465 8.02 -7.33 0.51
C HIS A 465 7.59 -8.02 -0.79
N PHE A 466 7.94 -7.46 -1.96
CA PHE A 466 7.65 -8.09 -3.26
C PHE A 466 8.37 -9.42 -3.43
N LEU A 467 9.61 -9.55 -2.96
CA LEU A 467 10.34 -10.82 -2.96
C LEU A 467 9.65 -11.87 -2.08
N ASN A 468 9.20 -11.51 -0.88
CA ASN A 468 8.43 -12.39 0.01
C ASN A 468 7.06 -12.78 -0.58
N ALA A 469 6.42 -11.87 -1.30
CA ALA A 469 5.14 -12.07 -1.96
C ALA A 469 5.20 -12.94 -3.23
N SER A 470 6.41 -13.26 -3.72
CA SER A 470 6.63 -13.89 -5.03
C SER A 470 5.84 -15.16 -5.31
N SER A 471 5.58 -15.98 -4.28
CA SER A 471 4.88 -17.28 -4.40
C SER A 471 3.49 -17.20 -5.04
N TRP A 472 2.84 -16.04 -5.02
CA TRP A 472 1.53 -15.82 -5.62
C TRP A 472 1.53 -14.74 -6.72
N LEU A 473 2.70 -14.22 -7.10
CA LEU A 473 2.84 -13.28 -8.22
C LEU A 473 2.77 -14.02 -9.56
N THR A 474 2.44 -13.28 -10.62
CA THR A 474 2.48 -13.83 -11.99
C THR A 474 3.92 -14.08 -12.42
N GLU A 475 4.13 -15.11 -13.25
CA GLU A 475 5.46 -15.52 -13.73
C GLU A 475 6.27 -14.34 -14.32
N MET A 476 5.64 -13.50 -15.15
CA MET A 476 6.29 -12.34 -15.77
C MET A 476 6.82 -11.33 -14.73
N VAL A 477 6.12 -11.16 -13.62
CA VAL A 477 6.56 -10.29 -12.52
C VAL A 477 7.73 -10.93 -11.78
N VAL A 478 7.67 -12.24 -11.52
CA VAL A 478 8.78 -12.95 -10.86
C VAL A 478 10.06 -12.86 -11.71
N ILE A 479 9.96 -13.06 -13.03
CA ILE A 479 11.09 -12.86 -13.96
C ILE A 479 11.62 -11.41 -13.87
N THR A 480 10.73 -10.42 -13.81
CA THR A 480 11.12 -9.01 -13.70
C THR A 480 11.86 -8.73 -12.38
N LEU A 481 11.40 -9.31 -11.27
CA LEU A 481 12.07 -9.21 -9.98
C LEU A 481 13.44 -9.91 -10.01
N SER A 482 13.57 -11.07 -10.66
CA SER A 482 14.86 -11.76 -10.84
C SER A 482 15.88 -10.85 -11.53
N LYS A 483 15.47 -10.13 -12.58
CA LYS A 483 16.33 -9.20 -13.32
C LYS A 483 16.80 -8.00 -12.49
N LYS A 484 16.04 -7.61 -11.46
CA LYS A 484 16.38 -6.53 -10.54
C LYS A 484 17.34 -6.96 -9.41
N LEU A 485 17.64 -8.26 -9.26
CA LEU A 485 18.54 -8.73 -8.20
C LEU A 485 19.98 -8.20 -8.35
N GLN A 486 20.45 -7.97 -9.57
CA GLN A 486 21.75 -7.33 -9.78
C GLN A 486 21.76 -5.89 -9.28
N THR A 487 20.71 -5.12 -9.61
CA THR A 487 20.52 -3.75 -9.12
C THR A 487 20.47 -3.72 -7.58
N LEU A 488 19.79 -4.70 -6.95
CA LEU A 488 19.80 -4.87 -5.50
C LEU A 488 21.23 -5.02 -4.95
N LEU A 489 22.06 -5.91 -5.50
CA LEU A 489 23.44 -6.08 -5.03
C LEU A 489 24.26 -4.80 -5.19
N ASN A 490 24.10 -4.08 -6.31
CA ASN A 490 24.79 -2.82 -6.54
C ASN A 490 24.46 -1.80 -5.43
N ILE A 491 23.18 -1.68 -5.05
CA ILE A 491 22.76 -0.76 -3.98
C ILE A 491 23.30 -1.17 -2.62
N LEU A 492 23.38 -2.47 -2.33
CA LEU A 492 23.98 -2.97 -1.09
C LEU A 492 25.47 -2.65 -0.95
N THR A 493 26.16 -2.30 -2.04
CA THR A 493 27.56 -1.84 -2.00
C THR A 493 27.71 -0.35 -1.66
N SER A 494 26.61 0.43 -1.71
CA SER A 494 26.61 1.83 -1.29
C SER A 494 26.88 1.91 0.22
N GLU A 495 27.83 2.76 0.63
CA GLU A 495 28.26 2.91 2.04
C GLU A 495 27.10 3.12 3.01
N ASP A 496 26.11 3.93 2.61
CA ASP A 496 24.93 4.26 3.43
C ASP A 496 24.03 3.04 3.65
N ILE A 497 23.81 2.25 2.59
CA ILE A 497 22.96 1.06 2.65
C ILE A 497 23.69 -0.08 3.33
N TYR A 498 24.98 -0.26 3.03
CA TYR A 498 25.83 -1.23 3.67
C TYR A 498 25.86 -1.05 5.20
N SER A 499 26.09 0.18 5.66
CA SER A 499 26.09 0.51 7.09
C SER A 499 24.71 0.30 7.73
N TYR A 500 23.63 0.68 7.04
CA TYR A 500 22.26 0.40 7.47
C TYR A 500 22.00 -1.10 7.63
N VAL A 501 22.40 -1.92 6.65
CA VAL A 501 22.15 -3.37 6.66
C VAL A 501 22.87 -4.08 7.81
N LEU A 502 24.10 -3.67 8.12
CA LEU A 502 24.90 -4.29 9.17
C LEU A 502 24.52 -3.80 10.58
N GLY A 503 24.19 -2.51 10.72
CA GLY A 503 24.03 -1.88 12.03
C GLY A 503 22.59 -1.79 12.54
N PHE A 504 21.59 -1.95 11.68
CA PHE A 504 20.20 -1.60 12.01
C PHE A 504 19.32 -2.82 12.27
N GLN A 505 18.39 -2.66 13.22
CA GLN A 505 17.31 -3.60 13.48
C GLN A 505 15.97 -2.94 13.18
N ILE A 506 15.07 -3.72 12.60
CA ILE A 506 13.72 -3.29 12.28
C ILE A 506 12.70 -4.21 12.96
N PRO A 507 11.57 -3.66 13.44
CA PRO A 507 10.47 -4.47 13.90
C PRO A 507 9.83 -5.19 12.71
N ALA A 508 9.49 -6.46 12.91
CA ALA A 508 8.77 -7.27 11.94
C ALA A 508 7.67 -8.08 12.64
N LEU A 509 6.55 -8.27 11.96
CA LEU A 509 5.45 -9.13 12.41
C LEU A 509 5.79 -10.59 12.16
N ASN A 510 5.98 -11.37 13.22
CA ASN A 510 6.14 -12.82 13.12
C ASN A 510 4.81 -13.53 13.38
N GLY A 511 4.34 -14.30 12.38
CA GLY A 511 3.03 -14.96 12.38
C GLY A 511 3.00 -16.41 12.87
N ALA A 512 3.95 -16.82 13.72
CA ALA A 512 4.05 -18.23 14.13
C ALA A 512 3.04 -18.65 15.23
N ASP A 513 2.45 -17.71 15.97
CA ASP A 513 1.56 -17.98 17.10
C ASP A 513 0.16 -17.35 16.94
N GLN A 514 -0.82 -17.83 17.73
CA GLN A 514 -2.22 -17.37 17.76
C GLN A 514 -2.38 -15.86 18.04
N SER A 515 -1.31 -15.16 18.44
CA SER A 515 -1.20 -13.71 18.44
C SER A 515 0.10 -13.29 17.74
N PRO A 516 0.05 -12.55 16.61
CA PRO A 516 1.26 -12.09 15.94
C PRO A 516 2.04 -11.16 16.87
N ALA A 517 3.31 -11.49 17.12
CA ALA A 517 4.20 -10.70 17.97
C ALA A 517 5.17 -9.89 17.11
N VAL A 518 5.42 -8.65 17.51
CA VAL A 518 6.43 -7.79 16.87
C VAL A 518 7.81 -8.18 17.40
N VAL A 519 8.71 -8.58 16.52
CA VAL A 519 10.08 -9.00 16.83
C VAL A 519 11.06 -8.08 16.12
N TRP A 520 12.06 -7.60 16.86
CA TRP A 520 13.15 -6.81 16.30
C TRP A 520 14.20 -7.74 15.70
N GLN A 521 14.47 -7.58 14.41
CA GLN A 521 15.47 -8.39 13.70
C GLN A 521 16.45 -7.53 12.89
N PRO A 522 17.69 -7.99 12.68
CA PRO A 522 18.62 -7.31 11.80
C PRO A 522 18.10 -7.20 10.38
N VAL A 523 18.35 -6.07 9.71
CA VAL A 523 17.97 -5.86 8.30
C VAL A 523 18.58 -6.94 7.40
N TYR A 524 19.83 -7.33 7.66
CA TYR A 524 20.49 -8.46 6.99
C TYR A 524 19.64 -9.74 7.01
N THR A 525 19.05 -10.08 8.16
CA THR A 525 18.20 -11.27 8.29
C THR A 525 16.96 -11.18 7.42
N SER A 526 16.32 -10.00 7.35
CA SER A 526 15.17 -9.77 6.47
C SER A 526 15.53 -9.90 5.00
N ILE A 527 16.71 -9.43 4.58
CA ILE A 527 17.21 -9.59 3.20
C ILE A 527 17.38 -11.08 2.85
N ILE A 528 18.08 -11.83 3.70
CA ILE A 528 18.33 -13.26 3.48
C ILE A 528 17.02 -14.04 3.44
N GLN A 529 16.08 -13.77 4.35
CA GLN A 529 14.76 -14.42 4.37
C GLN A 529 13.98 -14.14 3.09
N ALA A 530 13.93 -12.88 2.65
CA ALA A 530 13.23 -12.50 1.43
C ALA A 530 13.83 -13.14 0.17
N LEU A 531 15.16 -13.17 0.06
CA LEU A 531 15.83 -13.82 -1.07
C LEU A 531 15.64 -15.34 -1.07
N LYS A 532 15.62 -15.98 0.10
CA LYS A 532 15.31 -17.42 0.21
C LYS A 532 13.86 -17.71 -0.18
N ALA A 533 12.91 -16.92 0.30
CA ALA A 533 11.51 -17.05 -0.08
C ALA A 533 11.31 -16.86 -1.59
N PHE A 534 11.97 -15.85 -2.16
CA PHE A 534 11.99 -15.60 -3.60
C PHE A 534 12.56 -16.78 -4.38
N MET A 535 13.71 -17.30 -3.97
CA MET A 535 14.34 -18.46 -4.62
C MET A 535 13.41 -19.68 -4.63
N ILE A 536 12.71 -19.98 -3.54
CA ILE A 536 11.69 -21.06 -3.53
C ILE A 536 10.63 -20.79 -4.60
N SER A 537 10.13 -19.56 -4.71
CA SER A 537 9.13 -19.20 -5.70
C SER A 537 9.62 -19.35 -7.15
N THR A 538 10.89 -19.04 -7.43
CA THR A 538 11.44 -19.13 -8.79
C THR A 538 11.51 -20.56 -9.31
N VAL A 539 11.63 -21.57 -8.45
CA VAL A 539 11.69 -22.99 -8.85
C VAL A 539 10.44 -23.44 -9.60
N ALA A 540 9.29 -22.78 -9.37
CA ALA A 540 8.04 -23.08 -10.07
C ALA A 540 8.02 -22.62 -11.54
N SER A 541 8.97 -21.78 -11.98
CA SER A 541 9.08 -21.26 -13.35
C SER A 541 10.49 -21.48 -13.89
N SER A 542 10.61 -22.22 -15.00
CA SER A 542 11.91 -22.45 -15.64
C SER A 542 12.55 -21.15 -16.12
N ALA A 543 11.76 -20.20 -16.62
CA ALA A 543 12.26 -18.90 -17.08
C ALA A 543 12.77 -18.04 -15.92
N ALA A 544 12.02 -17.96 -14.82
CA ALA A 544 12.45 -17.21 -13.63
C ALA A 544 13.67 -17.85 -12.96
N TRP A 545 13.72 -19.18 -12.92
CA TRP A 545 14.86 -19.94 -12.42
C TRP A 545 16.12 -19.66 -13.26
N ASN A 546 16.03 -19.67 -14.59
CA ASN A 546 17.19 -19.41 -15.45
C ASN A 546 17.81 -18.02 -15.18
N GLU A 547 16.99 -16.99 -14.97
CA GLU A 547 17.47 -15.65 -14.61
C GLU A 547 18.14 -15.64 -13.22
N LEU A 548 17.56 -16.35 -12.25
CA LEU A 548 18.16 -16.47 -10.91
C LEU A 548 19.47 -17.27 -10.92
N GLU A 549 19.52 -18.36 -11.69
CA GLU A 549 20.71 -19.19 -11.87
C GLU A 549 21.86 -18.37 -12.48
N ALA A 550 21.58 -17.61 -13.54
CA ALA A 550 22.55 -16.69 -14.13
C ALA A 550 23.06 -15.67 -13.09
N PHE A 551 22.15 -15.04 -12.34
CA PHE A 551 22.49 -14.12 -11.26
C PHE A 551 23.41 -14.76 -10.20
N LEU A 552 23.11 -15.99 -9.75
CA LEU A 552 23.93 -16.70 -8.74
C LEU A 552 25.33 -17.05 -9.26
N LEU A 553 25.44 -17.43 -10.54
CA LEU A 553 26.71 -17.77 -11.18
C LEU A 553 27.58 -16.54 -11.42
N GLU A 554 27.01 -15.45 -11.94
CA GLU A 554 27.71 -14.19 -12.20
C GLU A 554 28.28 -13.57 -10.93
N ASN A 555 27.59 -13.77 -9.80
CA ASN A 555 27.96 -13.16 -8.52
C ASN A 555 28.70 -14.09 -7.55
N ILE A 556 29.09 -15.31 -7.97
CA ILE A 556 29.78 -16.29 -7.12
C ILE A 556 31.14 -15.79 -6.56
N PHE A 557 31.74 -14.79 -7.21
CA PHE A 557 32.97 -14.11 -6.76
C PHE A 557 32.78 -12.60 -6.63
N HIS A 558 31.60 -12.17 -6.18
CA HIS A 558 31.31 -10.75 -6.03
C HIS A 558 32.39 -10.05 -5.18
N PRO A 559 32.90 -8.87 -5.62
CA PRO A 559 34.04 -8.21 -4.96
C PRO A 559 33.69 -7.65 -3.57
N HIS A 560 32.44 -7.27 -3.36
CA HIS A 560 31.96 -6.77 -2.08
C HIS A 560 31.58 -7.92 -1.13
N PHE A 561 32.13 -7.89 0.08
CA PHE A 561 32.00 -8.96 1.09
C PHE A 561 30.55 -9.29 1.46
N LEU A 562 29.71 -8.27 1.73
CA LEU A 562 28.30 -8.51 2.08
C LEU A 562 27.55 -9.27 0.98
N CYS A 563 27.76 -8.88 -0.27
CA CYS A 563 27.11 -9.51 -1.40
C CYS A 563 27.65 -10.93 -1.60
N LEU A 564 28.95 -11.15 -1.40
CA LEU A 564 29.55 -12.49 -1.42
C LEU A 564 28.94 -13.40 -0.34
N GLU A 565 28.73 -12.89 0.88
CA GLU A 565 28.06 -13.63 1.95
C GLU A 565 26.61 -13.96 1.59
N ILE A 566 25.85 -12.99 1.07
CA ILE A 566 24.47 -13.21 0.62
C ILE A 566 24.44 -14.31 -0.45
N ILE A 567 25.25 -14.21 -1.49
CA ILE A 567 25.30 -15.19 -2.58
C ILE A 567 25.72 -16.57 -2.06
N THR A 568 26.72 -16.62 -1.18
CA THR A 568 27.16 -17.88 -0.57
C THR A 568 26.04 -18.53 0.24
N GLU A 569 25.30 -17.75 1.03
CA GLU A 569 24.17 -18.23 1.82
C GLU A 569 23.02 -18.74 0.93
N LEU A 570 22.75 -18.09 -0.21
CA LEU A 570 21.76 -18.54 -1.18
C LEU A 570 22.18 -19.87 -1.84
N TRP A 571 23.44 -19.99 -2.25
CA TRP A 571 23.98 -21.25 -2.77
C TRP A 571 23.87 -22.38 -1.74
N CYS A 572 24.26 -22.13 -0.49
CA CYS A 572 24.18 -23.13 0.58
C CYS A 572 22.74 -23.52 0.88
N PHE A 573 21.82 -22.54 0.93
CA PHE A 573 20.40 -22.82 1.11
C PHE A 573 19.85 -23.67 -0.03
N PHE A 574 20.14 -23.30 -1.28
CA PHE A 574 19.65 -24.04 -2.44
C PHE A 574 20.11 -25.49 -2.39
N ILE A 575 21.41 -25.72 -2.22
CA ILE A 575 21.99 -27.06 -2.23
C ILE A 575 21.52 -27.93 -1.07
N ARG A 576 21.18 -27.32 0.07
CA ARG A 576 20.62 -28.02 1.23
C ARG A 576 19.21 -28.54 1.01
N TYR A 577 18.39 -27.82 0.23
CA TYR A 577 16.95 -28.10 0.10
C TYR A 577 16.52 -28.55 -1.30
N ALA A 578 17.36 -28.39 -2.32
CA ALA A 578 17.08 -28.84 -3.68
C ALA A 578 17.08 -30.38 -3.79
N GLU A 579 16.35 -30.89 -4.77
CA GLU A 579 16.42 -32.30 -5.15
C GLU A 579 17.85 -32.65 -5.60
N THR A 580 18.27 -33.89 -5.29
CA THR A 580 19.65 -34.35 -5.51
C THR A 580 20.10 -34.12 -6.94
N GLU A 581 19.28 -34.44 -7.95
CA GLU A 581 19.60 -34.25 -9.37
C GLU A 581 19.82 -32.77 -9.74
N THR A 582 18.94 -31.87 -9.29
CA THR A 582 19.09 -30.43 -9.54
C THR A 582 20.32 -29.87 -8.83
N SER A 583 20.58 -30.30 -7.60
CA SER A 583 21.79 -29.93 -6.85
C SER A 583 23.07 -30.34 -7.61
N ILE A 584 23.07 -31.56 -8.16
CA ILE A 584 24.18 -32.11 -8.94
C ILE A 584 24.43 -31.27 -10.18
N ASN A 585 23.37 -30.92 -10.92
CA ASN A 585 23.48 -30.16 -12.16
C ASN A 585 24.14 -28.81 -11.96
N LEU A 586 23.74 -28.05 -10.95
CA LEU A 586 24.36 -26.74 -10.65
C LEU A 586 25.79 -26.87 -10.12
N VAL A 587 26.04 -27.81 -9.20
CA VAL A 587 27.38 -28.01 -8.65
C VAL A 587 28.35 -28.47 -9.75
N ASN A 588 27.85 -29.21 -10.76
CA ASN A 588 28.64 -29.57 -11.94
C ASN A 588 29.07 -28.35 -12.77
N GLN A 589 28.27 -27.28 -12.84
CA GLN A 589 28.67 -26.05 -13.52
C GLN A 589 29.82 -25.35 -12.80
N VAL A 590 29.76 -25.24 -11.48
CA VAL A 590 30.86 -24.70 -10.66
C VAL A 590 32.11 -25.59 -10.75
N SER A 591 31.93 -26.92 -10.78
CA SER A 591 33.00 -27.88 -11.01
C SER A 591 33.63 -27.76 -12.41
N LEU A 592 32.83 -27.42 -13.43
CA LEU A 592 33.34 -27.12 -14.76
C LEU A 592 34.19 -25.85 -14.75
N LEU A 593 33.76 -24.81 -14.04
CA LEU A 593 34.56 -23.59 -13.85
C LEU A 593 35.88 -23.89 -13.12
N LEU A 594 35.86 -24.77 -12.11
CA LEU A 594 37.08 -25.22 -11.44
C LEU A 594 38.05 -25.90 -12.44
N LYS A 595 37.52 -26.74 -13.34
CA LYS A 595 38.29 -27.41 -14.40
C LYS A 595 38.88 -26.45 -15.42
N THR A 596 38.21 -25.33 -15.73
CA THR A 596 38.71 -24.34 -16.70
C THR A 596 39.85 -23.51 -16.13
N VAL A 597 39.81 -23.15 -14.84
CA VAL A 597 40.87 -22.37 -14.17
C VAL A 597 42.03 -23.22 -13.65
N ALA A 598 42.02 -24.53 -13.89
CA ALA A 598 43.03 -25.45 -13.36
C ALA A 598 44.41 -25.22 -13.98
N SER A 599 45.32 -24.67 -13.17
CA SER A 599 46.73 -24.45 -13.50
C SER A 599 47.63 -24.92 -12.35
N PRO A 600 48.78 -25.57 -12.63
CA PRO A 600 49.70 -26.02 -11.58
C PRO A 600 50.33 -24.88 -10.77
N GLU A 601 50.53 -23.70 -11.38
CA GLU A 601 51.11 -22.52 -10.71
C GLU A 601 50.12 -21.92 -9.68
N ASP A 602 48.83 -22.04 -9.95
CA ASP A 602 47.76 -21.43 -9.16
C ASP A 602 47.40 -22.24 -7.91
N VAL A 603 47.74 -23.53 -7.82
CA VAL A 603 47.34 -24.40 -6.68
C VAL A 603 47.97 -23.94 -5.38
N LEU A 604 49.25 -23.58 -5.41
CA LEU A 604 50.00 -23.19 -4.21
C LEU A 604 49.82 -21.72 -3.85
N SER A 605 49.27 -20.90 -4.76
CA SER A 605 49.00 -19.48 -4.54
C SER A 605 47.66 -19.28 -3.83
N PRO A 606 47.62 -18.87 -2.56
CA PRO A 606 46.37 -18.54 -1.88
C PRO A 606 45.66 -17.42 -2.65
N LEU A 607 44.34 -17.51 -2.81
CA LEU A 607 43.51 -16.54 -3.54
C LEU A 607 43.67 -16.52 -5.08
N SER A 608 44.42 -17.47 -5.67
CA SER A 608 44.36 -17.70 -7.11
C SER A 608 42.92 -18.00 -7.57
N ALA A 609 42.64 -17.81 -8.87
CA ALA A 609 41.31 -18.14 -9.41
C ALA A 609 40.91 -19.59 -9.09
N LEU A 610 41.86 -20.53 -9.22
CA LEU A 610 41.68 -21.93 -8.84
C LEU A 610 41.32 -22.10 -7.35
N ARG A 611 42.07 -21.45 -6.44
CA ARG A 611 41.83 -21.58 -4.99
C ARG A 611 40.54 -20.88 -4.56
N LYS A 612 40.15 -19.77 -5.19
CA LYS A 612 38.85 -19.11 -4.97
C LYS A 612 37.69 -20.01 -5.39
N VAL A 613 37.74 -20.58 -6.59
CA VAL A 613 36.69 -21.49 -7.06
C VAL A 613 36.63 -22.76 -6.20
N ALA A 614 37.78 -23.32 -5.84
CA ALA A 614 37.85 -24.49 -4.94
C ALA A 614 37.22 -24.19 -3.58
N ARG A 615 37.50 -23.01 -2.99
CA ARG A 615 36.89 -22.59 -1.73
C ARG A 615 35.38 -22.48 -1.82
N SER A 616 34.86 -21.76 -2.81
CA SER A 616 33.41 -21.62 -2.98
C SER A 616 32.75 -22.99 -3.15
N LEU A 617 33.34 -23.87 -3.97
CA LEU A 617 32.84 -25.23 -4.16
C LEU A 617 32.85 -26.04 -2.84
N CYS A 618 33.92 -25.98 -2.05
CA CYS A 618 34.00 -26.66 -0.76
C CYS A 618 32.94 -26.16 0.24
N ILE A 619 32.71 -24.84 0.31
CA ILE A 619 31.66 -24.26 1.16
C ILE A 619 30.29 -24.79 0.72
N ILE A 620 29.98 -24.72 -0.58
CA ILE A 620 28.71 -25.20 -1.13
C ILE A 620 28.50 -26.69 -0.84
N LEU A 621 29.54 -27.52 -1.05
CA LEU A 621 29.49 -28.96 -0.81
C LEU A 621 29.31 -29.32 0.66
N SER A 622 29.72 -28.46 1.60
CA SER A 622 29.54 -28.73 3.03
C SER A 622 28.07 -28.78 3.47
N TYR A 623 27.16 -28.22 2.66
CA TYR A 623 25.71 -28.26 2.86
C TYR A 623 24.99 -29.25 1.92
N ALA A 624 25.73 -29.95 1.05
CA ALA A 624 25.17 -30.87 0.07
C ALA A 624 24.87 -32.26 0.64
N SER A 625 24.02 -33.01 -0.06
CA SER A 625 23.81 -34.44 0.24
C SER A 625 25.09 -35.25 0.00
N SER A 626 25.27 -36.36 0.71
CA SER A 626 26.42 -37.26 0.51
C SER A 626 26.52 -37.77 -0.93
N ALA A 627 25.38 -38.00 -1.60
CA ALA A 627 25.34 -38.39 -3.00
C ALA A 627 25.94 -37.31 -3.94
N THR A 628 25.61 -36.04 -3.69
CA THR A 628 26.17 -34.91 -4.45
C THR A 628 27.68 -34.80 -4.24
N VAL A 629 28.15 -34.93 -2.99
CA VAL A 629 29.58 -34.87 -2.64
C VAL A 629 30.34 -36.04 -3.29
N ASP A 630 29.81 -37.26 -3.21
CA ASP A 630 30.39 -38.46 -3.82
C ASP A 630 30.53 -38.34 -5.34
N GLN A 631 29.50 -37.80 -6.01
CA GLN A 631 29.56 -37.60 -7.46
C GLN A 631 30.62 -36.59 -7.85
N ILE A 632 30.73 -35.45 -7.14
CA ILE A 632 31.75 -34.45 -7.44
C ILE A 632 33.15 -34.99 -7.16
N TYR A 633 33.33 -35.69 -6.04
CA TYR A 633 34.57 -36.38 -5.72
C TYR A 633 34.98 -37.35 -6.85
N THR A 634 34.03 -38.15 -7.31
CA THR A 634 34.22 -39.09 -8.41
C THR A 634 34.47 -38.37 -9.74
N CYS A 635 33.76 -37.28 -10.06
CA CYS A 635 33.94 -36.49 -11.28
C CYS A 635 35.26 -35.72 -11.34
N VAL A 636 35.84 -35.36 -10.19
CA VAL A 636 37.17 -34.75 -10.10
C VAL A 636 38.26 -35.82 -10.29
N LEU A 637 38.01 -37.05 -9.84
CA LEU A 637 38.97 -38.15 -9.85
C LEU A 637 38.90 -39.10 -11.05
N ASN A 638 37.76 -39.19 -11.74
CA ASN A 638 37.54 -40.08 -12.89
C ASN A 638 38.20 -39.56 -14.19
N GLY A 639 38.94 -38.46 -14.13
CA GLY A 639 39.82 -38.05 -15.22
C GLY A 639 41.08 -38.91 -15.25
N GLU A 640 40.95 -40.15 -15.76
CA GLU A 640 42.03 -41.13 -15.89
C GLU A 640 43.36 -40.46 -16.30
N ASN A 641 44.34 -40.48 -15.38
CA ASN A 641 45.74 -40.11 -15.60
C ASN A 641 46.04 -38.70 -16.15
N SER A 642 45.12 -37.74 -16.01
CA SER A 642 45.41 -36.34 -16.38
C SER A 642 46.08 -35.59 -15.22
N SER A 643 47.16 -34.87 -15.50
CA SER A 643 47.82 -33.98 -14.52
C SER A 643 46.85 -32.95 -13.90
N LYS A 644 45.82 -32.57 -14.64
CA LYS A 644 44.76 -31.67 -14.17
C LYS A 644 43.92 -32.25 -13.01
N SER A 645 43.64 -33.55 -12.99
CA SER A 645 42.83 -34.18 -11.92
C SER A 645 43.52 -34.07 -10.55
N SER A 646 44.83 -34.31 -10.49
CA SER A 646 45.61 -34.17 -9.24
C SER A 646 45.74 -32.73 -8.75
N ILE A 647 45.81 -31.77 -9.67
CA ILE A 647 45.82 -30.32 -9.38
C ILE A 647 44.49 -29.91 -8.74
N LEU A 648 43.37 -30.33 -9.35
CA LEU A 648 42.01 -30.08 -8.85
C LEU A 648 41.78 -30.71 -7.48
N HIS A 649 42.17 -31.99 -7.33
CA HIS A 649 42.04 -32.70 -6.07
C HIS A 649 42.84 -32.03 -4.94
N LEU A 650 44.09 -31.62 -5.22
CA LEU A 650 44.90 -30.89 -4.24
C LEU A 650 44.26 -29.54 -3.87
N ALA A 651 43.79 -28.76 -4.84
CA ALA A 651 43.17 -27.46 -4.59
C ALA A 651 41.93 -27.58 -3.68
N LEU A 652 41.08 -28.59 -3.91
CA LEU A 652 39.91 -28.86 -3.07
C LEU A 652 40.28 -29.25 -1.64
N LEU A 653 41.27 -30.14 -1.48
CA LEU A 653 41.74 -30.53 -0.15
C LEU A 653 42.33 -29.34 0.62
N MET A 654 43.11 -28.47 -0.06
CA MET A 654 43.70 -27.27 0.53
C MET A 654 42.66 -26.20 0.93
N GLU A 655 41.45 -26.26 0.38
CA GLU A 655 40.33 -25.38 0.73
C GLU A 655 39.25 -26.07 1.58
N GLY A 656 39.57 -27.24 2.16
CA GLY A 656 38.70 -27.90 3.13
C GLY A 656 37.54 -28.68 2.53
N PHE A 657 37.78 -29.45 1.46
CA PHE A 657 36.79 -30.37 0.90
C PHE A 657 36.13 -31.22 2.01
N PRO A 658 34.78 -31.35 2.03
CA PRO A 658 34.06 -31.99 3.13
C PRO A 658 34.15 -33.52 3.05
N LEU A 659 35.32 -34.08 3.36
CA LEU A 659 35.58 -35.53 3.35
C LEU A 659 34.67 -36.32 4.31
N ASP A 660 34.19 -35.66 5.36
CA ASP A 660 33.27 -36.27 6.32
C ASP A 660 31.84 -36.44 5.78
N SER A 661 31.48 -35.72 4.71
CA SER A 661 30.18 -35.82 4.05
C SER A 661 30.13 -36.89 2.95
N LEU A 662 31.26 -37.54 2.64
CA LEU A 662 31.31 -38.68 1.71
C LEU A 662 30.57 -39.90 2.28
N SER A 663 30.01 -40.75 1.42
CA SER A 663 29.52 -42.06 1.88
C SER A 663 30.68 -42.92 2.40
N ASP A 664 30.38 -43.84 3.33
CA ASP A 664 31.42 -44.65 4.00
C ASP A 664 32.37 -45.36 3.02
N GLY A 665 31.83 -45.92 1.94
CA GLY A 665 32.64 -46.59 0.91
C GLY A 665 33.55 -45.64 0.12
N THR A 666 33.04 -44.46 -0.25
CA THR A 666 33.82 -43.44 -0.97
C THR A 666 34.88 -42.82 -0.05
N LYS A 667 34.54 -42.60 1.22
CA LYS A 667 35.42 -42.10 2.27
C LYS A 667 36.61 -43.04 2.51
N GLU A 668 36.35 -44.34 2.67
CA GLU A 668 37.41 -45.35 2.83
C GLU A 668 38.35 -45.39 1.61
N LEU A 669 37.77 -45.37 0.41
CA LEU A 669 38.54 -45.33 -0.84
C LEU A 669 39.40 -44.07 -0.93
N ALA A 670 38.87 -42.92 -0.53
CA ALA A 670 39.59 -41.65 -0.51
C ALA A 670 40.79 -41.68 0.42
N MET A 671 40.59 -42.16 1.65
CA MET A 671 41.67 -42.33 2.63
C MET A 671 42.75 -43.26 2.11
N LYS A 672 42.36 -44.45 1.62
CA LYS A 672 43.31 -45.43 1.10
C LYS A 672 44.16 -44.87 -0.04
N LYS A 673 43.54 -44.12 -0.97
CA LYS A 673 44.26 -43.46 -2.07
C LYS A 673 45.27 -42.43 -1.55
N MET A 674 44.86 -41.53 -0.65
CA MET A 674 45.75 -40.50 -0.08
C MET A 674 46.96 -41.11 0.64
N PHE A 675 46.75 -42.10 1.51
CA PHE A 675 47.84 -42.79 2.23
C PHE A 675 48.76 -43.57 1.29
N THR A 676 48.21 -44.26 0.29
CA THR A 676 49.00 -45.00 -0.70
C THR A 676 49.87 -44.05 -1.54
N SER A 677 49.32 -42.91 -1.97
CA SER A 677 50.08 -41.88 -2.70
C SER A 677 51.19 -41.25 -1.86
N PHE A 678 50.94 -41.01 -0.56
CA PHE A 678 51.96 -40.51 0.37
C PHE A 678 53.08 -41.54 0.62
N ALA A 679 52.72 -42.80 0.88
CA ALA A 679 53.69 -43.88 1.07
C ALA A 679 54.56 -44.09 -0.17
N GLY A 680 53.96 -44.11 -1.36
CA GLY A 680 54.70 -44.20 -2.63
C GLY A 680 55.62 -43.01 -2.88
N TYR A 681 55.22 -41.80 -2.48
CA TYR A 681 56.10 -40.63 -2.53
C TYR A 681 57.32 -40.80 -1.61
N LEU A 682 57.14 -41.23 -0.37
CA LEU A 682 58.24 -41.49 0.57
C LEU A 682 59.19 -42.58 0.06
N GLU A 683 58.66 -43.67 -0.50
CA GLU A 683 59.45 -44.75 -1.06
C GLU A 683 60.27 -44.31 -2.28
N SER A 684 59.71 -43.45 -3.13
CA SER A 684 60.42 -42.85 -4.27
C SER A 684 61.53 -41.90 -3.81
N TYR A 685 61.30 -41.16 -2.72
CA TYR A 685 62.27 -40.27 -2.11
C TYR A 685 63.43 -41.05 -1.46
N SER A 686 63.13 -42.17 -0.78
CA SER A 686 64.15 -43.03 -0.15
C SER A 686 65.03 -43.76 -1.17
N LYS A 687 64.46 -44.17 -2.32
CA LYS A 687 65.20 -44.89 -3.37
C LYS A 687 66.14 -44.00 -4.20
N ASN A 688 65.93 -42.68 -4.24
CA ASN A 688 66.66 -41.75 -5.12
C ASN A 688 67.76 -40.89 -4.45
N HIS A 689 68.23 -41.25 -3.24
CA HIS A 689 69.37 -40.65 -2.51
C HIS A 689 69.82 -39.22 -2.91
N ARG A 690 69.30 -38.20 -2.19
CA ARG A 690 69.84 -36.82 -2.03
C ARG A 690 70.23 -36.02 -3.29
N VAL A 691 70.00 -36.50 -4.50
CA VAL A 691 70.00 -35.65 -5.69
C VAL A 691 68.57 -35.17 -5.86
N ILE A 692 68.35 -33.87 -5.69
CA ILE A 692 67.13 -33.19 -6.14
C ILE A 692 67.17 -33.16 -7.68
N ASN A 693 67.30 -34.31 -8.33
CA ASN A 693 66.65 -34.48 -9.61
C ASN A 693 65.21 -34.65 -9.22
N VAL A 694 64.55 -33.49 -8.98
CA VAL A 694 63.11 -33.36 -8.96
C VAL A 694 62.68 -34.30 -10.07
N PRO A 695 61.98 -35.42 -9.78
CA PRO A 695 61.08 -35.88 -10.81
C PRO A 695 60.24 -34.63 -10.96
N THR A 696 60.46 -33.88 -12.04
CA THR A 696 59.46 -32.99 -12.58
C THR A 696 58.31 -33.96 -12.76
N CYS A 697 57.54 -34.13 -11.69
CA CYS A 697 56.16 -34.52 -11.74
C CYS A 697 55.70 -33.72 -12.95
N LYS A 698 55.10 -34.36 -13.96
CA LYS A 698 54.66 -33.72 -15.22
C LYS A 698 53.59 -32.61 -14.99
N LEU A 699 53.59 -32.04 -13.79
CA LEU A 699 52.62 -31.40 -12.93
C LEU A 699 53.20 -30.16 -12.24
N GLY A 700 54.52 -29.93 -12.23
CA GLY A 700 55.14 -28.70 -11.71
C GLY A 700 55.06 -28.46 -10.19
N VAL A 701 54.23 -29.19 -9.43
CA VAL A 701 54.02 -29.01 -7.99
C VAL A 701 54.83 -30.04 -7.17
N VAL A 702 55.87 -29.57 -6.47
CA VAL A 702 56.70 -30.40 -5.59
C VAL A 702 55.94 -30.74 -4.30
N GLY A 703 55.98 -32.00 -3.87
CA GLY A 703 55.38 -32.41 -2.59
C GLY A 703 53.86 -32.58 -2.58
N LEU A 704 53.22 -32.71 -3.75
CA LEU A 704 51.75 -32.81 -3.89
C LEU A 704 51.09 -33.84 -2.95
N PRO A 705 51.60 -35.08 -2.77
CA PRO A 705 51.01 -36.04 -1.82
C PRO A 705 51.13 -35.62 -0.35
N ILE A 706 52.16 -34.85 0.01
CA ILE A 706 52.33 -34.30 1.38
C ILE A 706 51.28 -33.23 1.64
N HIS A 707 51.13 -32.28 0.71
CA HIS A 707 50.15 -31.20 0.84
C HIS A 707 48.71 -31.73 0.89
N ALA A 708 48.38 -32.74 0.09
CA ALA A 708 47.07 -33.38 0.11
C ALA A 708 46.74 -34.00 1.47
N LEU A 709 47.64 -34.83 2.01
CA LEU A 709 47.44 -35.49 3.31
C LEU A 709 47.40 -34.48 4.46
N ALA A 710 48.30 -33.49 4.47
CA ALA A 710 48.33 -32.46 5.50
C ALA A 710 47.03 -31.65 5.54
N SER A 711 46.50 -31.27 4.36
CA SER A 711 45.27 -30.49 4.27
C SER A 711 44.04 -31.31 4.69
N ALA A 712 43.97 -32.59 4.30
CA ALA A 712 42.90 -33.50 4.73
C ALA A 712 42.87 -33.68 6.26
N LEU A 713 44.05 -33.79 6.90
CA LEU A 713 44.17 -33.92 8.35
C LEU A 713 43.89 -32.62 9.10
N GLN A 714 44.18 -31.46 8.50
CA GLN A 714 43.93 -30.16 9.13
C GLN A 714 42.43 -29.81 9.16
N HIS A 715 41.67 -30.23 8.15
CA HIS A 715 40.25 -29.87 8.00
C HIS A 715 39.26 -30.93 8.53
N SER A 716 39.73 -32.12 8.92
CA SER A 716 38.89 -33.15 9.55
C SER A 716 38.80 -32.92 11.06
N ALA A 717 37.64 -32.53 11.56
CA ALA A 717 37.43 -32.13 12.97
C ALA A 717 37.41 -33.30 13.98
N ASN A 718 37.73 -34.54 13.61
CA ASN A 718 37.55 -35.69 14.50
C ASN A 718 38.76 -36.64 14.59
N ARG A 719 39.04 -37.09 15.81
CA ARG A 719 40.02 -38.13 16.20
C ARG A 719 39.77 -39.52 15.58
N GLN A 720 38.85 -39.65 14.62
CA GLN A 720 38.54 -40.88 13.87
C GLN A 720 39.51 -41.19 12.72
N TRP A 721 40.41 -40.27 12.38
CA TRP A 721 41.44 -40.50 11.35
C TRP A 721 42.70 -41.22 11.89
N LEU A 722 42.82 -41.32 13.22
CA LEU A 722 43.95 -41.97 13.91
C LEU A 722 43.92 -43.51 13.97
N PRO A 723 42.77 -44.23 14.05
CA PRO A 723 42.79 -45.70 14.17
C PRO A 723 43.31 -46.41 12.92
N LEU A 724 43.26 -45.79 11.74
CA LEU A 724 43.78 -46.37 10.49
C LEU A 724 45.30 -46.15 10.32
N CYS A 725 45.91 -45.22 11.06
CA CYS A 725 47.37 -45.06 11.11
C CYS A 725 48.07 -46.22 11.85
N GLN A 726 47.34 -47.05 12.59
CA GLN A 726 47.90 -48.23 13.27
C GLN A 726 47.92 -49.51 12.41
N LEU A 727 47.32 -49.49 11.21
CA LEU A 727 47.20 -50.68 10.35
C LEU A 727 48.09 -50.64 9.09
N SER A 728 48.87 -49.58 8.87
CA SER A 728 49.82 -49.47 7.75
C SER A 728 51.30 -49.45 8.18
N VAL A 729 51.59 -49.72 9.46
CA VAL A 729 52.95 -49.97 9.97
C VAL A 729 53.01 -51.39 10.55
N THR A 730 52.86 -52.38 9.67
CA THR A 730 53.46 -53.72 9.80
C THR A 730 53.87 -54.19 8.42
#